data_AF-A0A3D1R242-F1
#
_entry.id   AF-A0A3D1R242-F1
#
_cell.length_a   1.000
_cell.length_b   1.000
_cell.length_c   1.000
_cell.angle_alpha   90.00
_cell.angle_beta   90.00
_cell.angle_gamma   90.00
#
_symmetry.space_group_name_H-M   'P 1'
#
loop_
_entity.id
_entity.type
_entity.pdbx_description
1 polymer ?
#
loop_
_entity_poly.entity_id
_entity_poly.type
_entity_poly.pdbx_seq_one_letter_code
_entity_poly.pdbx_strand_id
1 'polypeptide(L)'
;AHYWHSGDPAVLKKQLPADVRDWLEPRGRWFDGIHAVVSTLCEELGVGPEALLDERLSCIEEVLARASHLPQIDRERIVHLVRLKQLLDQKYGLNADGVLPQMRRLGLQGGLLHVDDAPKLERLLSDGAPEAALLFVYELMGRMRAVILDPEQTEGDERIYHKRHIAAGIPSMYGTYFEPKFVALGLTFRLERLAARLLEQMVRRSLRGHFSRKTLRQSVRTLELFNQGLGLVGVVNEGFSSHLKMLCYSLKTPSFSLTQFINLFEFLANGVKQIIRDYFLRQHEETLQLVLRDYLARRQGPELDERELHLEVRRRAEEFYRDLLASAFLVGPLDAYLAAILERINTLKDRLCPEVVGRVMNFELESICSPLDADSPQLDNQVFLGAKGYFLKKLQSFGFPIPPGFILTTEVFRIRDVIDSYPELRQEFEDVVLGSIAEVERKTGKRLGDPTRPLLLSVRSGAAISMPGAMNTFLNIGLNEQIAEGLSHQPNYGWTSWDCFRRSLQTWGMAYGISRDDFDKLIMGFKRQFGVREKVQFSPAQMRTIALAYQALLRERGIIFEQDPKRQLLSAVMSVFRSWDTERAKVYRSRLRIGDEWGTAVVVQAMVLGNIGYDSGTGVLFTKDPHYDDPGVHLWGDFTTTSQGEDVVAGLVHPWPISKAQRDRLPAGEEEALSLETHFPEIYGALLEKAEALVHRHGFGHQEIEFTFESSRRQDLHILQTRNQVTMPLDQPVFATEGIEAHLLGRGIGIGGGALNGRAAFDMEDLERLAREYPDSPRILIRPDTVPDDIGMIFECDGLLTARGGATSHAAVTACCLGKTCVVNCRALSVREESKRCIINGLEVRSGDAIAIDGRSGGIYRGNFTIAMSAILTPC
;
A
#
# COMPACT_ATOMS: atom_id res chain seq x y z
N ALA A 1 -37.02 35.34 1.30
CA ALA A 1 -36.39 34.97 0.01
C ALA A 1 -37.41 34.33 -0.95
N HIS A 2 -38.11 33.24 -0.60
CA HIS A 2 -39.10 32.61 -1.49
C HIS A 2 -40.13 33.53 -2.13
N TYR A 3 -40.80 34.38 -1.35
CA TYR A 3 -41.78 35.32 -1.90
C TYR A 3 -41.15 36.25 -2.93
N TRP A 4 -40.00 36.87 -2.61
CA TRP A 4 -39.29 37.73 -3.54
C TRP A 4 -38.68 37.01 -4.74
N HIS A 5 -38.46 35.70 -4.70
CA HIS A 5 -38.01 34.93 -5.86
C HIS A 5 -39.18 34.46 -6.74
N SER A 6 -40.26 33.96 -6.14
CA SER A 6 -41.38 33.31 -6.84
C SER A 6 -42.55 34.24 -7.16
N GLY A 7 -42.70 35.34 -6.43
CA GLY A 7 -43.89 36.19 -6.47
C GLY A 7 -45.15 35.55 -5.84
N ASP A 8 -45.06 34.36 -5.24
CA ASP A 8 -46.22 33.67 -4.67
C ASP A 8 -46.44 34.06 -3.20
N PRO A 9 -47.50 34.83 -2.85
CA PRO A 9 -47.80 35.21 -1.47
C PRO A 9 -48.34 34.03 -0.63
N ALA A 10 -48.73 32.90 -1.23
CA ALA A 10 -49.26 31.74 -0.51
C ALA A 10 -48.26 31.20 0.52
N VAL A 11 -46.96 31.29 0.24
CA VAL A 11 -45.87 30.87 1.14
C VAL A 11 -45.84 31.64 2.47
N LEU A 12 -46.44 32.84 2.53
CA LEU A 12 -46.48 33.69 3.73
C LEU A 12 -47.86 33.68 4.44
N LYS A 13 -48.86 32.99 3.88
CA LYS A 13 -50.27 33.09 4.30
C LYS A 13 -50.53 32.69 5.76
N LYS A 14 -49.76 31.75 6.31
CA LYS A 14 -49.88 31.30 7.71
C LYS A 14 -49.10 32.16 8.72
N GLN A 15 -48.22 33.03 8.23
CA GLN A 15 -47.25 33.77 9.06
C GLN A 15 -47.60 35.25 9.20
N LEU A 16 -48.47 35.79 8.34
CA LEU A 16 -48.80 37.20 8.29
C LEU A 16 -50.24 37.51 8.73
N PRO A 17 -50.45 38.60 9.50
CA PRO A 17 -51.76 39.17 9.78
C PRO A 17 -52.55 39.49 8.51
N ALA A 18 -53.89 39.43 8.59
CA ALA A 18 -54.77 39.57 7.43
C ALA A 18 -54.56 40.90 6.67
N ASP A 19 -54.45 41.99 7.43
CA ASP A 19 -54.20 43.35 6.95
C ASP A 19 -52.85 43.51 6.23
N VAL A 20 -51.82 42.76 6.62
CA VAL A 20 -50.51 42.78 5.93
C VAL A 20 -50.56 41.94 4.64
N ARG A 21 -51.32 40.84 4.63
CA ARG A 21 -51.45 39.97 3.46
C ARG A 21 -52.11 40.67 2.28
N ASP A 22 -53.07 41.55 2.55
CA ASP A 22 -53.79 42.29 1.51
C ASP A 22 -52.91 43.32 0.78
N TRP A 23 -51.72 43.63 1.32
CA TRP A 23 -50.74 44.54 0.73
C TRP A 23 -49.58 43.83 0.01
N LEU A 24 -49.58 42.50 -0.05
CA LEU A 24 -48.54 41.72 -0.74
C LEU A 24 -48.86 41.59 -2.23
N GLU A 25 -48.45 42.59 -3.01
CA GLU A 25 -48.50 42.54 -4.47
C GLU A 25 -47.14 42.07 -5.02
N PRO A 26 -47.10 41.14 -6.00
CA PRO A 26 -45.87 40.67 -6.64
C PRO A 26 -45.32 41.68 -7.67
N ARG A 27 -45.62 42.97 -7.48
CA ARG A 27 -45.19 44.09 -8.31
C ARG A 27 -45.12 45.36 -7.45
N GLY A 28 -44.34 46.34 -7.89
CA GLY A 28 -44.25 47.65 -7.28
C GLY A 28 -43.02 47.83 -6.38
N ARG A 29 -42.96 49.00 -5.72
CA ARG A 29 -41.74 49.52 -5.06
C ARG A 29 -41.11 48.62 -3.98
N TRP A 30 -41.86 47.68 -3.42
CA TRP A 30 -41.41 46.78 -2.35
C TRP A 30 -41.11 45.37 -2.84
N PHE A 31 -41.34 45.10 -4.14
CA PHE A 31 -41.13 43.80 -4.75
C PHE A 31 -40.10 43.88 -5.88
N ASP A 32 -40.29 44.74 -6.88
CA ASP A 32 -39.54 44.66 -8.16
C ASP A 32 -38.02 44.72 -7.98
N GLY A 33 -37.52 45.69 -7.21
CA GLY A 33 -36.08 45.85 -6.96
C GLY A 33 -35.49 44.70 -6.15
N ILE A 34 -36.20 44.24 -5.12
CA ILE A 34 -35.75 43.11 -4.27
C ILE A 34 -35.82 41.79 -5.04
N HIS A 35 -36.84 41.60 -5.89
CA HIS A 35 -37.00 40.44 -6.75
C HIS A 35 -35.83 40.31 -7.74
N ALA A 36 -35.44 41.42 -8.39
CA ALA A 36 -34.29 41.44 -9.28
C ALA A 36 -32.99 41.07 -8.55
N VAL A 37 -32.78 41.61 -7.34
CA VAL A 37 -31.61 41.31 -6.50
C VAL A 37 -31.58 39.84 -6.05
N VAL A 38 -32.70 39.31 -5.55
CA VAL A 38 -32.79 37.92 -5.08
C VAL A 38 -32.63 36.93 -6.23
N SER A 39 -33.23 37.20 -7.40
CA SER A 39 -33.13 36.33 -8.58
C SER A 39 -31.71 36.31 -9.12
N THR A 40 -31.07 37.48 -9.26
CA THR A 40 -29.65 37.59 -9.68
C THR A 40 -28.73 36.81 -8.73
N LEU A 41 -28.95 36.92 -7.42
CA LEU A 41 -28.16 36.19 -6.42
C LEU A 41 -28.35 34.67 -6.53
N CYS A 42 -29.58 34.19 -6.69
CA CYS A 42 -29.86 32.75 -6.82
C CYS A 42 -29.21 32.17 -8.08
N GLU A 43 -29.26 32.90 -9.20
CA GLU A 43 -28.65 32.50 -10.48
C GLU A 43 -27.11 32.48 -10.41
N GLU A 44 -26.48 33.57 -9.93
CA GLU A 44 -25.01 33.71 -9.90
C GLU A 44 -24.34 32.83 -8.84
N LEU A 45 -25.01 32.55 -7.73
CA LEU A 45 -24.49 31.65 -6.68
C LEU A 45 -24.88 30.19 -6.92
N GLY A 46 -25.80 29.91 -7.85
CA GLY A 46 -26.29 28.56 -8.11
C GLY A 46 -27.06 27.95 -6.93
N VAL A 47 -27.70 28.79 -6.11
CA VAL A 47 -28.43 28.36 -4.90
C VAL A 47 -29.91 28.69 -5.00
N GLY A 48 -30.76 27.82 -4.45
CA GLY A 48 -32.18 28.11 -4.33
C GLY A 48 -32.48 29.23 -3.33
N PRO A 49 -33.68 29.85 -3.38
CA PRO A 49 -34.07 30.92 -2.47
C PRO A 49 -34.12 30.49 -0.99
N GLU A 50 -34.18 29.18 -0.70
CA GLU A 50 -34.07 28.60 0.64
C GLU A 50 -32.69 28.82 1.25
N ALA A 51 -31.65 28.50 0.49
CA ALA A 51 -30.26 28.52 0.93
C ALA A 51 -29.63 29.92 0.83
N LEU A 52 -30.22 30.84 0.06
CA LEU A 52 -29.67 32.17 -0.16
C LEU A 52 -29.36 32.94 1.13
N LEU A 53 -30.21 32.79 2.14
CA LEU A 53 -30.05 33.50 3.40
C LEU A 53 -29.01 32.88 4.34
N ASP A 54 -28.53 31.68 4.04
CA ASP A 54 -27.50 30.95 4.78
C ASP A 54 -26.11 31.06 4.12
N GLU A 55 -26.01 31.71 2.96
CA GLU A 55 -24.76 31.95 2.24
C GLU A 55 -23.81 32.91 2.97
N ARG A 56 -22.51 32.80 2.64
CA ARG A 56 -21.48 33.68 3.21
C ARG A 56 -21.72 35.12 2.77
N LEU A 57 -21.73 36.05 3.74
CA LEU A 57 -21.97 37.47 3.47
C LEU A 57 -21.00 38.04 2.43
N SER A 58 -19.73 37.62 2.48
CA SER A 58 -18.71 38.00 1.50
C SER A 58 -19.06 37.58 0.07
N CYS A 59 -19.60 36.38 -0.13
CA CYS A 59 -19.99 35.89 -1.45
C CYS A 59 -21.18 36.68 -2.00
N ILE A 60 -22.14 37.02 -1.13
CA ILE A 60 -23.28 37.87 -1.50
C ILE A 60 -22.80 39.28 -1.86
N GLU A 61 -21.93 39.88 -1.05
CA GLU A 61 -21.35 41.20 -1.31
C GLU A 61 -20.56 41.24 -2.62
N GLU A 62 -19.78 40.20 -2.94
CA GLU A 62 -19.05 40.06 -4.21
C GLU A 62 -20.00 40.03 -5.41
N VAL A 63 -21.06 39.20 -5.38
CA VAL A 63 -22.04 39.13 -6.46
C VAL A 63 -22.78 40.46 -6.63
N LEU A 64 -23.20 41.09 -5.53
CA LEU A 64 -23.89 42.38 -5.58
C LEU A 64 -22.99 43.55 -6.00
N ALA A 65 -21.68 43.46 -5.76
CA ALA A 65 -20.71 44.41 -6.28
C ALA A 65 -20.61 44.34 -7.82
N ARG A 66 -20.70 43.13 -8.39
CA ARG A 66 -20.75 42.92 -9.86
C ARG A 66 -22.10 43.35 -10.46
N ALA A 67 -23.19 43.22 -9.70
CA ALA A 67 -24.54 43.62 -10.12
C ALA A 67 -24.84 45.12 -9.88
N SER A 68 -23.95 46.01 -10.35
CA SER A 68 -24.05 47.47 -10.15
C SER A 68 -25.25 48.12 -10.85
N HIS A 69 -25.85 47.44 -11.83
CA HIS A 69 -27.06 47.85 -12.54
C HIS A 69 -28.34 47.76 -11.67
N LEU A 70 -28.29 47.06 -10.53
CA LEU A 70 -29.43 46.93 -9.62
C LEU A 70 -29.51 48.09 -8.61
N PRO A 71 -30.73 48.47 -8.15
CA PRO A 71 -30.91 49.56 -7.21
C PRO A 71 -30.07 49.38 -5.93
N GLN A 72 -29.27 50.39 -5.58
CA GLN A 72 -28.38 50.34 -4.41
C GLN A 72 -29.14 50.05 -3.12
N ILE A 73 -30.29 50.68 -2.91
CA ILE A 73 -31.08 50.52 -1.68
C ILE A 73 -31.58 49.08 -1.48
N ASP A 74 -31.91 48.38 -2.57
CA ASP A 74 -32.40 46.99 -2.50
C ASP A 74 -31.25 45.99 -2.34
N ARG A 75 -30.08 46.29 -2.90
CA ARG A 75 -28.83 45.57 -2.60
C ARG A 75 -28.49 45.65 -1.11
N GLU A 76 -28.48 46.87 -0.54
CA GLU A 76 -28.22 47.10 0.87
C GLU A 76 -29.25 46.41 1.78
N ARG A 77 -30.55 46.43 1.41
CA ARG A 77 -31.61 45.72 2.16
C ARG A 77 -31.35 44.23 2.26
N ILE A 78 -30.97 43.56 1.16
CA ILE A 78 -30.67 42.13 1.18
C ILE A 78 -29.45 41.83 2.03
N VAL A 79 -28.37 42.61 1.89
CA VAL A 79 -27.17 42.48 2.75
C VAL A 79 -27.53 42.62 4.22
N HIS A 80 -28.33 43.63 4.58
CA HIS A 80 -28.79 43.83 5.96
C HIS A 80 -29.71 42.72 6.46
N LEU A 81 -30.59 42.16 5.62
CA LEU A 81 -31.45 41.03 5.98
C LEU A 81 -30.64 39.77 6.25
N VAL A 82 -29.68 39.45 5.40
CA VAL A 82 -28.75 38.33 5.61
C VAL A 82 -27.95 38.56 6.89
N ARG A 83 -27.40 39.77 7.07
CA ARG A 83 -26.66 40.11 8.28
C ARG A 83 -27.52 40.03 9.54
N LEU A 84 -28.77 40.49 9.47
CA LEU A 84 -29.72 40.41 10.58
C LEU A 84 -30.00 38.95 10.93
N LYS A 85 -30.27 38.10 9.93
CA LYS A 85 -30.46 36.66 10.17
C LYS A 85 -29.23 36.01 10.79
N GLN A 86 -28.03 36.28 10.28
CA GLN A 86 -26.79 35.79 10.88
C GLN A 86 -26.62 36.24 12.35
N LEU A 87 -26.99 37.48 12.68
CA LEU A 87 -26.98 37.99 14.05
C LEU A 87 -28.08 37.35 14.92
N LEU A 88 -29.26 37.09 14.37
CA LEU A 88 -30.33 36.36 15.04
C LEU A 88 -29.93 34.91 15.31
N ASP A 89 -29.32 34.24 14.34
CA ASP A 89 -28.79 32.88 14.48
C ASP A 89 -27.62 32.86 15.46
N GLN A 90 -26.78 33.89 15.51
CA GLN A 90 -25.75 34.02 16.54
C GLN A 90 -26.36 34.23 17.94
N LYS A 91 -27.42 35.03 18.05
CA LYS A 91 -28.06 35.39 19.32
C LYS A 91 -28.91 34.24 19.88
N TYR A 92 -29.76 33.65 19.05
CA TYR A 92 -30.78 32.67 19.43
C TYR A 92 -30.42 31.24 19.02
N GLY A 93 -29.50 31.06 18.08
CA GLY A 93 -28.99 29.75 17.69
C GLY A 93 -27.96 29.23 18.69
N LEU A 94 -28.06 27.94 18.98
CA LEU A 94 -27.09 27.19 19.78
C LEU A 94 -26.05 26.46 18.91
N ASN A 95 -25.92 26.87 17.63
CA ASN A 95 -25.02 26.25 16.67
C ASN A 95 -23.55 26.53 17.02
N ALA A 96 -22.67 25.59 16.63
CA ALA A 96 -21.25 25.65 16.94
C ALA A 96 -20.51 26.80 16.19
N ASP A 97 -21.03 27.26 15.06
CA ASP A 97 -20.34 28.20 14.17
C ASP A 97 -20.16 29.61 14.79
N GLY A 98 -20.92 29.94 15.84
CA GLY A 98 -20.83 31.20 16.60
C GLY A 98 -19.90 31.18 17.82
N VAL A 99 -19.30 30.03 18.16
CA VAL A 99 -18.52 29.85 19.40
C VAL A 99 -17.29 30.76 19.44
N LEU A 100 -16.45 30.75 18.40
CA LEU A 100 -15.19 31.51 18.39
C LEU A 100 -15.38 33.04 18.50
N PRO A 101 -16.26 33.69 17.71
CA PRO A 101 -16.53 35.12 17.87
C PRO A 101 -17.04 35.48 19.26
N GLN A 102 -17.90 34.64 19.85
CA GLN A 102 -18.42 34.86 21.19
C GLN A 102 -17.32 34.71 22.25
N MET A 103 -16.48 33.68 22.15
CA MET A 103 -15.35 33.49 23.06
C MET A 103 -14.36 34.66 23.00
N ARG A 104 -14.04 35.20 21.81
CA ARG A 104 -13.19 36.39 21.67
C ARG A 104 -13.79 37.59 22.40
N ARG A 105 -15.10 37.83 22.23
CA ARG A 105 -15.81 38.92 22.91
C ARG A 105 -15.76 38.75 24.43
N LEU A 106 -16.00 37.55 24.93
CA LEU A 106 -16.00 37.25 26.36
C LEU A 106 -14.60 37.32 26.96
N GLY A 107 -13.57 36.89 26.24
CA GLY A 107 -12.18 37.02 26.66
C GLY A 107 -11.74 38.47 26.85
N LEU A 108 -12.23 39.39 26.02
CA LEU A 108 -11.96 40.83 26.15
C LEU A 108 -12.74 41.48 27.32
N GLN A 109 -13.89 40.93 27.70
CA GLN A 109 -14.70 41.42 28.82
C GLN A 109 -14.16 40.98 30.19
N GLY A 110 -13.32 39.95 30.23
CA GLY A 110 -12.71 39.40 31.45
C GLY A 110 -13.67 38.55 32.29
N GLY A 111 -13.11 37.70 33.16
CA GLY A 111 -13.85 36.95 34.19
C GLY A 111 -14.23 35.50 33.83
N LEU A 112 -14.74 35.24 32.61
CA LEU A 112 -15.21 33.89 32.22
C LEU A 112 -14.21 33.10 31.36
N LEU A 113 -13.52 33.77 30.45
CA LEU A 113 -12.56 33.19 29.51
C LEU A 113 -11.28 34.01 29.51
N HIS A 114 -10.16 33.36 29.21
CA HIS A 114 -8.90 34.03 28.92
C HIS A 114 -8.90 34.55 27.47
N VAL A 115 -8.19 35.65 27.21
CA VAL A 115 -8.06 36.23 25.86
C VAL A 115 -7.51 35.21 24.85
N ASP A 116 -6.65 34.31 25.31
CA ASP A 116 -6.00 33.27 24.49
C ASP A 116 -6.85 32.01 24.26
N ASP A 117 -7.99 31.84 24.94
CA ASP A 117 -8.81 30.63 24.80
C ASP A 117 -9.37 30.49 23.38
N ALA A 118 -9.87 31.59 22.80
CA ALA A 118 -10.43 31.56 21.46
C ALA A 118 -9.37 31.31 20.36
N PRO A 119 -8.22 32.02 20.33
CA PRO A 119 -7.11 31.70 19.43
C PRO A 119 -6.61 30.26 19.57
N LYS A 120 -6.52 29.73 20.81
CA LYS A 120 -6.10 28.35 21.06
C LYS A 120 -7.08 27.34 20.47
N LEU A 121 -8.39 27.51 20.70
CA LEU A 121 -9.40 26.62 20.12
C LEU A 121 -9.40 26.68 18.59
N GLU A 122 -9.31 27.88 18.02
CA GLU A 122 -9.25 28.07 16.57
C GLU A 122 -8.05 27.35 15.94
N ARG A 123 -6.88 27.44 16.59
CA ARG A 123 -5.69 26.70 16.17
C ARG A 123 -5.91 25.20 16.21
N LEU A 124 -6.44 24.66 17.31
CA LEU A 124 -6.71 23.22 17.46
C LEU A 124 -7.71 22.69 16.42
N LEU A 125 -8.73 23.48 16.08
CA LEU A 125 -9.70 23.15 15.03
C LEU A 125 -9.05 23.18 13.63
N SER A 126 -8.16 24.15 13.38
CA SER A 126 -7.45 24.31 12.10
C SER A 126 -6.38 23.25 11.88
N ASP A 127 -5.69 22.83 12.94
CA ASP A 127 -4.64 21.80 12.93
C ASP A 127 -5.21 20.38 12.67
N GLY A 128 -6.54 20.21 12.60
CA GLY A 128 -7.17 18.92 12.30
C GLY A 128 -7.04 17.88 13.42
N ALA A 129 -6.87 18.33 14.66
CA ALA A 129 -6.68 17.52 15.86
C ALA A 129 -7.96 17.45 16.72
N PRO A 130 -8.98 16.66 16.33
CA PRO A 130 -10.30 16.69 16.97
C PRO A 130 -10.29 16.27 18.44
N GLU A 131 -9.41 15.34 18.83
CA GLU A 131 -9.29 14.91 20.23
C GLU A 131 -8.73 16.03 21.12
N ALA A 132 -7.66 16.71 20.67
CA ALA A 132 -7.07 17.82 21.41
C ALA A 132 -8.06 19.00 21.52
N ALA A 133 -8.76 19.30 20.43
CA ALA A 133 -9.84 20.29 20.43
C ALA A 133 -10.96 19.91 21.40
N LEU A 134 -11.41 18.64 21.40
CA LEU A 134 -12.47 18.15 22.27
C LEU A 134 -12.07 18.23 23.76
N LEU A 135 -10.85 17.80 24.10
CA LEU A 135 -10.34 17.89 25.47
C LEU A 135 -10.29 19.34 25.95
N PHE A 136 -9.91 20.27 25.08
CA PHE A 136 -9.93 21.69 25.42
C PHE A 136 -11.36 22.25 25.55
N VAL A 137 -12.30 21.80 24.72
CA VAL A 137 -13.74 22.12 24.88
C VAL A 137 -14.28 21.57 26.21
N TYR A 138 -13.90 20.36 26.61
CA TYR A 138 -14.24 19.78 27.91
C TYR A 138 -13.65 20.54 29.09
N GLU A 139 -12.43 21.05 28.97
CA GLU A 139 -11.82 21.95 29.96
C GLU A 139 -12.65 23.24 30.11
N LEU A 140 -13.04 23.86 28.99
CA LEU A 140 -13.90 25.05 28.97
C LEU A 140 -15.28 24.76 29.59
N MET A 141 -15.91 23.65 29.23
CA MET A 141 -17.18 23.22 29.83
C MET A 141 -17.05 23.02 31.34
N GLY A 142 -15.93 22.44 31.81
CA GLY A 142 -15.64 22.29 33.24
C GLY A 142 -15.54 23.65 33.95
N ARG A 143 -14.89 24.63 33.33
CA ARG A 143 -14.84 26.01 33.82
C ARG A 143 -16.22 26.66 33.88
N MET A 144 -17.02 26.52 32.82
CA MET A 144 -18.38 27.06 32.79
C MET A 144 -19.27 26.41 33.86
N ARG A 145 -19.19 25.09 34.02
CA ARG A 145 -19.90 24.35 35.07
C ARG A 145 -19.54 24.87 36.46
N ALA A 146 -18.26 25.13 36.73
CA ALA A 146 -17.83 25.67 38.02
C ALA A 146 -18.50 27.03 38.32
N VAL A 147 -18.59 27.91 37.30
CA VAL A 147 -19.28 29.21 37.43
C VAL A 147 -20.79 29.03 37.64
N ILE A 148 -21.43 28.13 36.89
CA ILE A 148 -22.87 27.89 36.96
C ILE A 148 -23.28 27.35 38.34
N LEU A 149 -22.50 26.41 38.88
CA LEU A 149 -22.78 25.73 40.15
C LEU A 149 -22.20 26.45 41.38
N ASP A 150 -21.51 27.56 41.19
CA ASP A 150 -21.02 28.38 42.30
C ASP A 150 -22.22 28.81 43.18
N PRO A 151 -22.22 28.56 44.50
CA PRO A 151 -23.31 28.98 45.37
C PRO A 151 -23.41 30.51 45.51
N GLU A 152 -22.35 31.28 45.21
CA GLU A 152 -22.38 32.74 45.29
C GLU A 152 -23.36 33.35 44.28
N GLN A 153 -24.14 34.34 44.71
CA GLN A 153 -25.05 35.05 43.81
C GLN A 153 -24.27 35.98 42.88
N THR A 154 -24.62 35.97 41.59
CA THR A 154 -24.08 36.89 40.59
C THR A 154 -25.05 38.02 40.33
N GLU A 155 -24.54 39.24 40.22
CA GLU A 155 -25.34 40.40 39.78
C GLU A 155 -25.21 40.59 38.26
N GLY A 156 -26.32 40.99 37.63
CA GLY A 156 -26.35 41.35 36.23
C GLY A 156 -25.92 42.81 36.00
N ASP A 157 -24.93 43.03 35.13
CA ASP A 157 -24.57 44.36 34.62
C ASP A 157 -25.55 44.76 33.49
N GLU A 158 -26.48 45.66 33.81
CA GLU A 158 -27.45 46.22 32.87
C GLU A 158 -27.00 47.59 32.36
N ARG A 159 -26.50 47.65 31.12
CA ARG A 159 -26.16 48.92 30.47
C ARG A 159 -27.22 49.28 29.45
N ILE A 160 -28.21 50.06 29.87
CA ILE A 160 -29.29 50.55 29.03
C ILE A 160 -28.83 51.83 28.32
N TYR A 161 -28.77 51.78 27.00
CA TYR A 161 -28.43 52.93 26.14
C TYR A 161 -29.65 53.78 25.79
N HIS A 162 -30.83 53.17 25.58
CA HIS A 162 -32.05 53.89 25.20
C HIS A 162 -33.32 53.21 25.72
N LYS A 163 -34.21 54.00 26.35
CA LYS A 163 -35.57 53.56 26.70
C LYS A 163 -36.52 53.81 25.52
N ARG A 164 -37.26 52.79 25.08
CA ARG A 164 -38.07 52.86 23.85
C ARG A 164 -39.52 53.24 24.11
N HIS A 165 -40.24 52.43 24.89
CA HIS A 165 -41.64 52.63 25.32
C HIS A 165 -42.05 51.45 26.22
N ILE A 166 -43.14 51.59 26.99
CA ILE A 166 -43.74 50.51 27.77
C ILE A 166 -44.87 49.89 26.93
N ALA A 167 -44.73 48.62 26.53
CA ALA A 167 -45.80 47.86 25.90
C ALA A 167 -46.35 46.86 26.93
N ALA A 168 -47.64 46.96 27.27
CA ALA A 168 -48.32 46.07 28.23
C ALA A 168 -47.59 45.91 29.58
N GLY A 169 -47.04 47.00 30.13
CA GLY A 169 -46.32 47.00 31.41
C GLY A 169 -44.88 46.48 31.35
N ILE A 170 -44.39 46.04 30.19
CA ILE A 170 -42.99 45.61 30.01
C ILE A 170 -42.19 46.75 29.36
N PRO A 171 -41.16 47.31 30.03
CA PRO A 171 -40.29 48.32 29.45
C PRO A 171 -39.48 47.72 28.28
N SER A 172 -39.68 48.23 27.07
CA SER A 172 -38.81 47.91 25.93
C SER A 172 -37.57 48.80 25.99
N MET A 173 -36.40 48.18 26.14
CA MET A 173 -35.14 48.84 26.45
C MET A 173 -34.04 48.35 25.49
N TYR A 174 -33.24 49.28 24.96
CA TYR A 174 -32.01 48.95 24.26
C TYR A 174 -30.85 49.02 25.24
N GLY A 175 -30.14 47.91 25.39
CA GLY A 175 -28.99 47.81 26.27
C GLY A 175 -28.22 46.51 26.09
N THR A 176 -27.13 46.38 26.84
CA THR A 176 -26.47 45.08 27.06
C THR A 176 -26.79 44.60 28.46
N TYR A 177 -27.06 43.30 28.57
CA TYR A 177 -27.16 42.58 29.82
C TYR A 177 -26.01 41.58 29.89
N PHE A 178 -25.30 41.55 31.01
CA PHE A 178 -24.24 40.58 31.26
C PHE A 178 -24.37 40.05 32.67
N GLU A 179 -24.59 38.74 32.81
CA GLU A 179 -24.49 38.05 34.10
C GLU A 179 -23.63 36.80 33.91
N PRO A 180 -22.56 36.61 34.72
CA PRO A 180 -21.62 35.52 34.52
C PRO A 180 -22.27 34.14 34.40
N LYS A 181 -23.24 33.81 35.25
CA LYS A 181 -23.92 32.50 35.22
C LYS A 181 -24.76 32.27 33.98
N PHE A 182 -25.56 33.26 33.56
CA PHE A 182 -26.36 33.15 32.33
C PHE A 182 -25.47 33.06 31.08
N VAL A 183 -24.37 33.81 31.06
CA VAL A 183 -23.41 33.77 29.95
C VAL A 183 -22.70 32.42 29.91
N ALA A 184 -22.26 31.89 31.06
CA ALA A 184 -21.66 30.56 31.17
C ALA A 184 -22.62 29.46 30.72
N LEU A 185 -23.90 29.53 31.10
CA LEU A 185 -24.94 28.60 30.66
C LEU A 185 -25.13 28.63 29.14
N GLY A 186 -25.26 29.83 28.57
CA GLY A 186 -25.41 29.99 27.12
C GLY A 186 -24.19 29.55 26.32
N LEU A 187 -22.98 29.71 26.88
CA LEU A 187 -21.75 29.20 26.27
C LEU A 187 -21.66 27.67 26.37
N THR A 188 -22.10 27.08 27.49
CA THR A 188 -22.09 25.63 27.72
C THR A 188 -22.86 24.90 26.62
N PHE A 189 -24.09 25.31 26.28
CA PHE A 189 -24.87 24.66 25.21
C PHE A 189 -24.19 24.70 23.84
N ARG A 190 -23.47 25.79 23.53
CA ARG A 190 -22.72 25.90 22.27
C ARG A 190 -21.47 25.04 22.28
N LEU A 191 -20.77 24.97 23.42
CA LEU A 191 -19.63 24.08 23.63
C LEU A 191 -20.05 22.61 23.55
N GLU A 192 -21.22 22.23 24.08
CA GLU A 192 -21.79 20.89 23.95
C GLU A 192 -22.02 20.54 22.47
N ARG A 193 -22.62 21.43 21.69
CA ARG A 193 -22.82 21.18 20.24
C ARG A 193 -21.49 21.05 19.49
N LEU A 194 -20.49 21.85 19.83
CA LEU A 194 -19.14 21.73 19.27
C LEU A 194 -18.49 20.40 19.69
N ALA A 195 -18.60 20.02 20.96
CA ALA A 195 -18.07 18.76 21.49
C ALA A 195 -18.72 17.55 20.80
N ALA A 196 -20.04 17.56 20.63
CA ALA A 196 -20.77 16.50 19.91
C ALA A 196 -20.28 16.36 18.46
N ARG A 197 -20.08 17.49 17.75
CA ARG A 197 -19.53 17.51 16.39
C ARG A 197 -18.11 16.93 16.32
N LEU A 198 -17.24 17.33 17.25
CA LEU A 198 -15.87 16.82 17.33
C LEU A 198 -15.84 15.31 17.65
N LEU A 199 -16.68 14.86 18.57
CA LEU A 199 -16.79 13.46 18.94
C LEU A 199 -17.36 12.61 17.78
N GLU A 200 -18.33 13.12 17.03
CA GLU A 200 -18.84 12.45 15.82
C GLU A 200 -17.74 12.25 14.77
N GLN A 201 -16.85 13.24 14.59
CA GLN A 201 -15.68 13.08 13.72
C GLN A 201 -14.75 11.96 14.22
N MET A 202 -14.58 11.82 15.54
CA MET A 202 -13.78 10.75 16.14
C MET A 202 -14.44 9.38 15.95
N VAL A 203 -15.74 9.26 16.18
CA VAL A 203 -16.53 8.03 15.93
C VAL A 203 -16.36 7.59 14.48
N ARG A 204 -16.54 8.51 13.52
CA ARG A 204 -16.36 8.23 12.09
C ARG A 204 -14.94 7.79 11.74
N ARG A 205 -13.91 8.21 12.48
CA ARG A 205 -12.52 7.74 12.29
C ARG A 205 -12.30 6.36 12.89
N SER A 206 -12.81 6.12 14.09
CA SER A 206 -12.66 4.85 14.82
C SER A 206 -13.35 3.67 14.14
N LEU A 207 -14.40 3.91 13.35
CA LEU A 207 -15.15 2.84 12.67
C LEU A 207 -14.69 2.55 11.24
N ARG A 208 -13.61 3.17 10.76
CA ARG A 208 -13.10 2.92 9.41
C ARG A 208 -12.41 1.57 9.30
N GLY A 209 -12.51 0.98 8.11
CA GLY A 209 -11.80 -0.22 7.71
C GLY A 209 -12.29 -1.53 8.35
N HIS A 210 -11.44 -2.53 8.45
CA HIS A 210 -11.72 -3.76 9.22
C HIS A 210 -11.59 -3.52 10.73
N PHE A 211 -12.19 -4.41 11.53
CA PHE A 211 -12.13 -4.33 12.98
C PHE A 211 -10.84 -5.01 13.48
N SER A 212 -9.88 -4.22 13.96
CA SER A 212 -8.57 -4.69 14.47
C SER A 212 -8.35 -4.32 15.94
N ARG A 213 -7.21 -4.73 16.51
CA ARG A 213 -6.77 -4.31 17.86
C ARG A 213 -6.55 -2.80 17.95
N LYS A 214 -6.05 -2.16 16.89
CA LYS A 214 -5.94 -0.70 16.84
C LYS A 214 -7.31 -0.03 16.83
N THR A 215 -8.24 -0.52 16.02
CA THR A 215 -9.64 -0.06 15.99
C THR A 215 -10.27 -0.19 17.39
N LEU A 216 -10.07 -1.33 18.05
CA LEU A 216 -10.53 -1.58 19.40
C LEU A 216 -9.95 -0.58 20.42
N ARG A 217 -8.63 -0.29 20.37
CA ARG A 217 -7.99 0.72 21.24
C ARG A 217 -8.56 2.12 21.00
N GLN A 218 -8.77 2.50 19.74
CA GLN A 218 -9.41 3.77 19.38
C GLN A 218 -10.85 3.82 19.88
N SER A 219 -11.57 2.69 19.85
CA SER A 219 -12.92 2.62 20.37
C SER A 219 -12.99 2.82 21.86
N VAL A 220 -12.11 2.18 22.62
CA VAL A 220 -11.99 2.40 24.07
C VAL A 220 -11.68 3.86 24.37
N ARG A 221 -10.73 4.47 23.65
CA ARG A 221 -10.39 5.88 23.83
C ARG A 221 -11.58 6.81 23.57
N THR A 222 -12.36 6.52 22.54
CA THR A 222 -13.58 7.29 22.22
C THR A 222 -14.64 7.13 23.30
N LEU A 223 -14.80 5.93 23.87
CA LEU A 223 -15.72 5.68 24.99
C LEU A 223 -15.30 6.39 26.29
N GLU A 224 -13.99 6.52 26.56
CA GLU A 224 -13.49 7.35 27.66
C GLU A 224 -13.92 8.81 27.51
N LEU A 225 -13.84 9.34 26.29
CA LEU A 225 -14.27 10.72 25.99
C LEU A 225 -15.78 10.88 26.12
N PHE A 226 -16.59 9.90 25.69
CA PHE A 226 -18.03 9.87 25.97
C PHE A 226 -18.32 9.92 27.47
N ASN A 227 -17.66 9.08 28.26
CA ASN A 227 -17.85 9.04 29.71
C ASN A 227 -17.46 10.37 30.37
N GLN A 228 -16.35 10.97 29.94
CA GLN A 228 -15.91 12.28 30.41
C GLN A 228 -16.93 13.38 30.08
N GLY A 229 -17.43 13.41 28.84
CA GLY A 229 -18.43 14.38 28.39
C GLY A 229 -19.75 14.28 29.17
N LEU A 230 -20.27 13.06 29.37
CA LEU A 230 -21.47 12.83 30.17
C LEU A 230 -21.27 13.26 31.64
N GLY A 231 -20.09 13.01 32.21
CA GLY A 231 -19.75 13.44 33.56
C GLY A 231 -19.77 14.97 33.74
N LEU A 232 -19.42 15.74 32.70
CA LEU A 232 -19.46 17.20 32.74
C LEU A 232 -20.89 17.76 32.85
N VAL A 233 -21.89 17.05 32.34
CA VAL A 233 -23.30 17.42 32.46
C VAL A 233 -24.00 16.74 33.65
N GLY A 234 -23.24 16.06 34.52
CA GLY A 234 -23.76 15.40 35.71
C GLY A 234 -24.39 14.04 35.48
N VAL A 235 -24.24 13.46 34.29
CA VAL A 235 -24.72 12.12 33.95
C VAL A 235 -23.61 11.12 34.25
N VAL A 236 -23.71 10.42 35.38
CA VAL A 236 -22.69 9.48 35.86
C VAL A 236 -23.33 8.15 36.21
N ASN A 237 -22.80 7.05 35.67
CA ASN A 237 -23.19 5.70 36.05
C ASN A 237 -21.94 4.90 36.44
N GLU A 238 -21.89 4.47 37.69
CA GLU A 238 -20.73 3.73 38.23
C GLU A 238 -20.56 2.36 37.57
N GLY A 239 -21.67 1.69 37.21
CA GLY A 239 -21.64 0.44 36.48
C GLY A 239 -20.98 0.59 35.10
N PHE A 240 -21.39 1.61 34.33
CA PHE A 240 -20.80 1.95 33.04
C PHE A 240 -19.32 2.30 33.19
N SER A 241 -18.97 3.18 34.14
CA SER A 241 -17.58 3.59 34.39
C SER A 241 -16.69 2.41 34.81
N SER A 242 -17.20 1.50 35.63
CA SER A 242 -16.50 0.30 36.06
C SER A 242 -16.27 -0.67 34.89
N HIS A 243 -17.29 -0.95 34.07
CA HIS A 243 -17.13 -1.80 32.89
C HIS A 243 -16.20 -1.18 31.84
N LEU A 244 -16.23 0.14 31.67
CA LEU A 244 -15.30 0.84 30.78
C LEU A 244 -13.87 0.70 31.28
N LYS A 245 -13.66 0.84 32.58
CA LYS A 245 -12.35 0.61 33.22
C LYS A 245 -11.89 -0.83 33.02
N MET A 246 -12.76 -1.83 33.19
CA MET A 246 -12.45 -3.23 32.89
C MET A 246 -12.02 -3.41 31.43
N LEU A 247 -12.71 -2.77 30.50
CA LEU A 247 -12.36 -2.76 29.08
C LEU A 247 -10.98 -2.14 28.84
N CYS A 248 -10.65 -1.01 29.46
CA CYS A 248 -9.30 -0.41 29.35
C CYS A 248 -8.20 -1.35 29.84
N TYR A 249 -8.41 -2.06 30.97
CA TYR A 249 -7.42 -3.02 31.49
C TYR A 249 -7.32 -4.28 30.63
N SER A 250 -8.42 -4.73 30.03
CA SER A 250 -8.43 -5.92 29.17
C SER A 250 -7.50 -5.78 27.96
N LEU A 251 -7.31 -4.56 27.43
CA LEU A 251 -6.40 -4.28 26.31
C LEU A 251 -4.92 -4.57 26.62
N LYS A 252 -4.55 -4.60 27.90
CA LYS A 252 -3.17 -4.89 28.34
C LYS A 252 -2.87 -6.39 28.38
N THR A 253 -3.90 -7.23 28.28
CA THR A 253 -3.78 -8.68 28.39
C THR A 253 -3.90 -9.34 27.01
N PRO A 254 -2.85 -10.03 26.52
CA PRO A 254 -2.90 -10.66 25.20
C PRO A 254 -3.87 -11.85 25.14
N SER A 255 -4.14 -12.50 26.27
CA SER A 255 -5.02 -13.66 26.42
C SER A 255 -6.52 -13.32 26.52
N PHE A 256 -6.89 -12.04 26.44
CA PHE A 256 -8.30 -11.64 26.46
C PHE A 256 -8.97 -11.98 25.13
N SER A 257 -10.03 -12.79 25.18
CA SER A 257 -10.71 -13.33 24.00
C SER A 257 -11.71 -12.35 23.40
N LEU A 258 -12.06 -12.54 22.11
CA LEU A 258 -13.07 -11.74 21.44
C LEU A 258 -14.44 -11.83 22.13
N THR A 259 -14.85 -13.01 22.60
CA THR A 259 -16.11 -13.20 23.34
C THR A 259 -16.15 -12.37 24.62
N GLN A 260 -15.03 -12.27 25.35
CA GLN A 260 -14.97 -11.43 26.53
C GLN A 260 -15.06 -9.94 26.17
N PHE A 261 -14.49 -9.51 25.04
CA PHE A 261 -14.71 -8.14 24.54
C PHE A 261 -16.18 -7.88 24.23
N ILE A 262 -16.87 -8.81 23.56
CA ILE A 262 -18.31 -8.72 23.27
C ILE A 262 -19.10 -8.51 24.56
N ASN A 263 -18.85 -9.32 25.60
CA ASN A 263 -19.57 -9.18 26.87
C ASN A 263 -19.33 -7.82 27.53
N LEU A 264 -18.10 -7.29 27.50
CA LEU A 264 -17.85 -5.95 28.03
C LEU A 264 -18.60 -4.86 27.26
N PHE A 265 -18.67 -4.94 25.93
CA PHE A 265 -19.47 -4.00 25.13
C PHE A 265 -20.97 -4.13 25.40
N GLU A 266 -21.49 -5.35 25.60
CA GLU A 266 -22.89 -5.58 26.00
C GLU A 266 -23.19 -5.00 27.39
N PHE A 267 -22.26 -5.14 28.34
CA PHE A 267 -22.39 -4.54 29.67
C PHE A 267 -22.39 -3.02 29.61
N LEU A 268 -21.57 -2.42 28.74
CA LEU A 268 -21.57 -0.98 28.47
C LEU A 268 -22.90 -0.52 27.85
N ALA A 269 -23.41 -1.24 26.85
CA ALA A 269 -24.72 -0.93 26.24
C ALA A 269 -25.86 -0.99 27.27
N ASN A 270 -25.84 -1.97 28.18
CA ASN A 270 -26.79 -2.03 29.29
C ASN A 270 -26.62 -0.87 30.28
N GLY A 271 -25.38 -0.41 30.50
CA GLY A 271 -25.10 0.81 31.28
C GLY A 271 -25.75 2.05 30.67
N VAL A 272 -25.75 2.19 29.34
CA VAL A 272 -26.43 3.30 28.65
C VAL A 272 -27.94 3.24 28.85
N LYS A 273 -28.55 2.04 28.78
CA LYS A 273 -29.98 1.87 29.09
C LYS A 273 -30.33 2.28 30.52
N GLN A 274 -29.45 2.00 31.48
CA GLN A 274 -29.62 2.45 32.87
C GLN A 274 -29.52 3.98 32.97
N ILE A 275 -28.55 4.60 32.28
CA ILE A 275 -28.43 6.06 32.20
C ILE A 275 -29.72 6.68 31.67
N ILE A 276 -30.25 6.18 30.55
CA ILE A 276 -31.51 6.65 29.95
C ILE A 276 -32.65 6.58 30.96
N ARG A 277 -32.81 5.43 31.60
CA ARG A 277 -33.90 5.21 32.56
C ARG A 277 -33.78 6.12 33.78
N ASP A 278 -32.60 6.20 34.39
CA ASP A 278 -32.42 6.82 35.70
C ASP A 278 -32.36 8.36 35.62
N TYR A 279 -31.80 8.91 34.54
CA TYR A 279 -31.63 10.37 34.36
C TYR A 279 -32.76 11.02 33.55
N PHE A 280 -33.35 10.32 32.58
CA PHE A 280 -34.27 10.95 31.62
C PHE A 280 -35.71 10.45 31.73
N LEU A 281 -35.93 9.16 32.02
CA LEU A 281 -37.30 8.62 32.07
C LEU A 281 -37.91 8.76 33.48
N ARG A 282 -37.24 8.19 34.49
CA ARG A 282 -37.77 8.04 35.86
C ARG A 282 -38.09 9.38 36.53
N GLN A 283 -37.34 10.44 36.25
CA GLN A 283 -37.57 11.76 36.82
C GLN A 283 -38.89 12.40 36.37
N HIS A 284 -39.41 11.99 35.20
CA HIS A 284 -40.61 12.59 34.61
C HIS A 284 -41.81 11.65 34.64
N GLU A 285 -41.63 10.35 34.86
CA GLU A 285 -42.68 9.32 34.71
C GLU A 285 -43.97 9.62 35.48
N GLU A 286 -43.89 9.90 36.79
CA GLU A 286 -45.09 10.18 37.60
C GLU A 286 -45.72 11.54 37.23
N THR A 287 -44.91 12.59 37.15
CA THR A 287 -45.38 13.96 36.88
C THR A 287 -46.00 14.08 35.49
N LEU A 288 -45.39 13.46 34.49
CA LEU A 288 -45.83 13.52 33.10
C LEU A 288 -47.18 12.83 32.92
N GLN A 289 -47.40 11.68 33.58
CA GLN A 289 -48.69 11.00 33.56
C GLN A 289 -49.81 11.87 34.16
N LEU A 290 -49.54 12.54 35.29
CA LEU A 290 -50.52 13.42 35.94
C LEU A 290 -50.82 14.65 35.09
N VAL A 291 -49.79 15.34 34.60
CA VAL A 291 -49.93 16.57 33.82
C VAL A 291 -50.60 16.32 32.47
N LEU A 292 -50.21 15.27 31.74
CA LEU A 292 -50.82 14.94 30.45
C LEU A 292 -52.29 14.55 30.59
N ARG A 293 -52.64 13.80 31.65
CA ARG A 293 -54.03 13.40 31.90
C ARG A 293 -54.92 14.62 32.15
N ASP A 294 -54.48 15.55 32.99
CA ASP A 294 -55.21 16.81 33.26
C ASP A 294 -55.25 17.73 32.02
N TYR A 295 -54.13 17.86 31.30
CA TYR A 295 -54.05 18.65 30.08
C TYR A 295 -55.00 18.18 28.98
N LEU A 296 -55.04 16.87 28.71
CA LEU A 296 -55.91 16.28 27.70
C LEU A 296 -57.38 16.36 28.12
N ALA A 297 -57.69 16.12 29.40
CA ALA A 297 -59.04 16.25 29.94
C ALA A 297 -59.61 17.67 29.76
N ARG A 298 -58.79 18.72 29.91
CA ARG A 298 -59.21 20.11 29.72
C ARG A 298 -59.38 20.53 28.26
N ARG A 299 -58.61 19.94 27.34
CA ARG A 299 -58.52 20.40 25.94
C ARG A 299 -59.46 19.65 24.99
N GLN A 300 -59.84 18.41 25.30
CA GLN A 300 -60.65 17.57 24.41
C GLN A 300 -62.11 17.37 24.87
N GLY A 301 -62.52 17.87 26.04
CA GLY A 301 -63.90 17.71 26.54
C GLY A 301 -64.23 16.27 26.98
N PRO A 302 -65.43 16.01 27.53
CA PRO A 302 -65.77 14.78 28.26
C PRO A 302 -66.05 13.53 27.38
N GLU A 303 -65.50 13.41 26.18
CA GLU A 303 -65.87 12.36 25.21
C GLU A 303 -64.88 11.19 25.05
N LEU A 304 -63.71 11.20 25.70
CA LEU A 304 -62.75 10.10 25.60
C LEU A 304 -63.03 8.98 26.61
N ASP A 305 -63.17 7.75 26.12
CA ASP A 305 -63.15 6.54 26.96
C ASP A 305 -61.84 6.48 27.77
N GLU A 306 -61.89 5.94 28.99
CA GLU A 306 -60.73 5.90 29.90
C GLU A 306 -59.54 5.13 29.27
N ARG A 307 -59.84 4.14 28.41
CA ARG A 307 -58.81 3.43 27.62
C ARG A 307 -58.18 4.31 26.54
N GLU A 308 -58.96 5.10 25.83
CA GLU A 308 -58.46 6.01 24.79
C GLU A 308 -57.61 7.12 25.39
N LEU A 309 -58.04 7.67 26.53
CA LEU A 309 -57.26 8.64 27.29
C LEU A 309 -55.92 8.05 27.74
N HIS A 310 -55.91 6.81 28.25
CA HIS A 310 -54.67 6.14 28.66
C HIS A 310 -53.71 5.91 27.49
N LEU A 311 -54.22 5.52 26.32
CA LEU A 311 -53.43 5.34 25.10
C LEU A 311 -52.84 6.67 24.60
N GLU A 312 -53.63 7.75 24.58
CA GLU A 312 -53.17 9.07 24.14
C GLU A 312 -52.13 9.65 25.10
N VAL A 313 -52.31 9.49 26.43
CA VAL A 313 -51.30 9.88 27.43
C VAL A 313 -49.99 9.14 27.18
N ARG A 314 -50.04 7.82 26.93
CA ARG A 314 -48.84 7.04 26.58
C ARG A 314 -48.16 7.54 25.31
N ARG A 315 -48.93 7.81 24.26
CA ARG A 315 -48.41 8.34 22.99
C ARG A 315 -47.70 9.68 23.18
N ARG A 316 -48.32 10.62 23.90
CA ARG A 316 -47.74 11.94 24.21
C ARG A 316 -46.53 11.84 25.13
N ALA A 317 -46.55 10.92 26.08
CA ALA A 317 -45.39 10.65 26.92
C ALA A 317 -44.22 10.11 26.09
N GLU A 318 -44.47 9.21 25.14
CA GLU A 318 -43.45 8.69 24.23
C GLU A 318 -42.88 9.78 23.31
N GLU A 319 -43.73 10.65 22.75
CA GLU A 319 -43.30 11.84 22.00
C GLU A 319 -42.35 12.70 22.85
N PHE A 320 -42.74 13.00 24.09
CA PHE A 320 -41.92 13.76 25.03
C PHE A 320 -40.58 13.09 25.34
N TYR A 321 -40.58 11.78 25.65
CA TYR A 321 -39.34 11.06 25.94
C TYR A 321 -38.41 11.01 24.73
N ARG A 322 -38.95 10.88 23.52
CA ARG A 322 -38.16 10.90 22.30
C ARG A 322 -37.49 12.26 22.09
N ASP A 323 -38.23 13.36 22.29
CA ASP A 323 -37.69 14.71 22.19
C ASP A 323 -36.64 15.01 23.27
N LEU A 324 -36.88 14.52 24.50
CA LEU A 324 -35.93 14.62 25.61
C LEU A 324 -34.64 13.87 25.30
N LEU A 325 -34.72 12.63 24.80
CA LEU A 325 -33.54 11.84 24.44
C LEU A 325 -32.82 12.38 23.20
N ALA A 326 -33.55 12.94 22.23
CA ALA A 326 -32.95 13.59 21.05
C ALA A 326 -32.15 14.85 21.41
N SER A 327 -32.54 15.53 22.50
CA SER A 327 -31.84 16.72 23.00
C SER A 327 -30.76 16.40 24.04
N ALA A 328 -30.72 15.17 24.57
CA ALA A 328 -29.74 14.74 25.56
C ALA A 328 -28.31 14.75 25.00
N PHE A 329 -27.40 15.42 25.71
CA PHE A 329 -26.00 15.50 25.32
C PHE A 329 -25.35 14.10 25.31
N LEU A 330 -24.82 13.69 24.15
CA LEU A 330 -24.05 12.46 23.89
C LEU A 330 -24.72 11.10 24.13
N VAL A 331 -25.90 11.02 24.76
CA VAL A 331 -26.55 9.73 25.10
C VAL A 331 -26.90 8.92 23.84
N GLY A 332 -27.63 9.51 22.90
CA GLY A 332 -27.98 8.86 21.63
C GLY A 332 -26.75 8.47 20.79
N PRO A 333 -25.79 9.39 20.56
CA PRO A 333 -24.54 9.05 19.87
C PRO A 333 -23.73 7.92 20.53
N LEU A 334 -23.70 7.84 21.87
CA LEU A 334 -23.03 6.77 22.59
C LEU A 334 -23.69 5.41 22.36
N ASP A 335 -25.02 5.35 22.44
CA ASP A 335 -25.79 4.12 22.21
C ASP A 335 -25.59 3.60 20.78
N ALA A 336 -25.73 4.49 19.79
CA ALA A 336 -25.49 4.18 18.39
C ALA A 336 -24.05 3.70 18.13
N TYR A 337 -23.08 4.29 18.82
CA TYR A 337 -21.68 3.91 18.68
C TYR A 337 -21.37 2.52 19.24
N LEU A 338 -21.90 2.19 20.43
CA LEU A 338 -21.77 0.86 21.03
C LEU A 338 -22.46 -0.21 20.18
N ALA A 339 -23.66 0.08 19.65
CA ALA A 339 -24.37 -0.81 18.74
C ALA A 339 -23.55 -1.09 17.47
N ALA A 340 -22.96 -0.07 16.86
CA ALA A 340 -22.10 -0.23 15.68
C ALA A 340 -20.83 -1.06 15.96
N ILE A 341 -20.22 -0.92 17.13
CA ILE A 341 -19.08 -1.76 17.55
C ILE A 341 -19.52 -3.23 17.69
N LEU A 342 -20.63 -3.47 18.41
CA LEU A 342 -21.15 -4.81 18.63
C LEU A 342 -21.51 -5.51 17.31
N GLU A 343 -22.14 -4.80 16.38
CA GLU A 343 -22.47 -5.31 15.05
C GLU A 343 -21.21 -5.75 14.29
N ARG A 344 -20.16 -4.92 14.28
CA ARG A 344 -18.89 -5.24 13.60
C ARG A 344 -18.18 -6.45 14.23
N ILE A 345 -18.12 -6.50 15.57
CA ILE A 345 -17.48 -7.62 16.27
C ILE A 345 -18.25 -8.93 16.06
N ASN A 346 -19.58 -8.89 16.14
CA ASN A 346 -20.41 -10.07 15.91
C ASN A 346 -20.32 -10.55 14.46
N THR A 347 -20.32 -9.64 13.49
CA THR A 347 -20.11 -9.98 12.07
C THR A 347 -18.77 -10.70 11.85
N LEU A 348 -17.71 -10.22 12.51
CA LEU A 348 -16.38 -10.82 12.44
C LEU A 348 -16.36 -12.23 13.07
N LYS A 349 -17.05 -12.41 14.20
CA LYS A 349 -17.20 -13.70 14.88
C LYS A 349 -18.02 -14.71 14.05
N ASP A 350 -19.07 -14.26 13.38
CA ASP A 350 -19.99 -15.14 12.64
C ASP A 350 -19.43 -15.57 11.29
N ARG A 351 -18.58 -14.74 10.66
CA ARG A 351 -18.00 -15.03 9.33
C ARG A 351 -16.69 -15.80 9.38
N LEU A 352 -15.94 -15.75 10.48
CA LEU A 352 -14.56 -16.26 10.54
C LEU A 352 -14.40 -17.28 11.67
N CYS A 353 -13.58 -18.31 11.43
CA CYS A 353 -13.23 -19.25 12.49
C CYS A 353 -12.33 -18.59 13.56
N PRO A 354 -12.29 -19.12 14.80
CA PRO A 354 -11.55 -18.49 15.91
C PRO A 354 -10.06 -18.24 15.62
N GLU A 355 -9.41 -19.10 14.86
CA GLU A 355 -8.00 -18.99 14.48
C GLU A 355 -7.75 -17.81 13.52
N VAL A 356 -8.68 -17.56 12.60
CA VAL A 356 -8.61 -16.46 11.62
C VAL A 356 -8.90 -15.12 12.29
N VAL A 357 -9.85 -15.10 13.23
CA VAL A 357 -10.19 -13.90 14.02
C VAL A 357 -8.95 -13.29 14.67
N GLY A 358 -8.09 -14.11 15.28
CA GLY A 358 -6.86 -13.64 15.89
C GLY A 358 -5.91 -12.97 14.89
N ARG A 359 -5.81 -13.51 13.67
CA ARG A 359 -4.97 -12.95 12.60
C ARG A 359 -5.52 -11.63 12.07
N VAL A 360 -6.83 -11.53 11.81
CA VAL A 360 -7.48 -10.24 11.41
C VAL A 360 -7.30 -9.19 12.49
N MET A 361 -7.52 -9.55 13.76
CA MET A 361 -7.42 -8.60 14.86
C MET A 361 -6.00 -8.05 15.07
N ASN A 362 -4.98 -8.82 14.73
CA ASN A 362 -3.58 -8.38 14.89
C ASN A 362 -2.99 -7.77 13.61
N PHE A 363 -3.69 -7.87 12.49
CA PHE A 363 -3.23 -7.32 11.22
C PHE A 363 -3.47 -5.81 11.18
N GLU A 364 -2.47 -5.07 10.75
CA GLU A 364 -2.54 -3.61 10.63
C GLU A 364 -2.30 -3.23 9.16
N LEU A 365 -3.14 -2.35 8.62
CA LEU A 365 -3.05 -1.95 7.20
C LEU A 365 -1.71 -1.31 6.84
N GLU A 366 -1.09 -0.60 7.79
CA GLU A 366 0.24 -0.02 7.60
C GLU A 366 1.33 -1.07 7.38
N SER A 367 1.08 -2.33 7.76
CA SER A 367 2.03 -3.42 7.55
C SER A 367 1.98 -4.02 6.14
N ILE A 368 0.99 -3.69 5.32
CA ILE A 368 0.81 -4.26 3.97
C ILE A 368 1.99 -3.90 3.07
N CYS A 369 2.37 -2.62 3.06
CA CYS A 369 3.22 -2.03 2.03
C CYS A 369 4.28 -1.11 2.64
N SER A 370 5.50 -1.19 2.11
CA SER A 370 6.59 -0.25 2.37
C SER A 370 7.06 0.35 1.05
N PRO A 371 6.98 1.68 0.84
CA PRO A 371 7.63 2.34 -0.29
C PRO A 371 9.15 2.12 -0.29
N LEU A 372 9.77 2.10 -1.47
CA LEU A 372 11.23 1.96 -1.58
C LEU A 372 12.01 3.24 -1.24
N ASP A 373 11.37 4.40 -1.36
CA ASP A 373 12.02 5.71 -1.23
C ASP A 373 11.58 6.53 0.00
N ALA A 374 10.82 5.91 0.90
CA ALA A 374 10.42 6.52 2.16
C ALA A 374 10.71 5.57 3.31
N ASP A 375 11.27 6.07 4.41
CA ASP A 375 11.57 5.27 5.59
C ASP A 375 10.29 4.69 6.21
N SER A 376 10.38 3.45 6.67
CA SER A 376 9.30 2.76 7.38
C SER A 376 9.91 2.01 8.56
N PRO A 377 10.32 2.70 9.64
CA PRO A 377 11.20 2.14 10.68
C PRO A 377 10.68 0.86 11.32
N GLN A 378 9.36 0.68 11.43
CA GLN A 378 8.76 -0.54 11.97
C GLN A 378 8.85 -1.74 11.03
N LEU A 379 8.97 -1.50 9.72
CA LEU A 379 9.00 -2.52 8.67
C LEU A 379 10.41 -2.73 8.09
N ASP A 380 11.33 -1.78 8.24
CA ASP A 380 12.62 -1.74 7.54
C ASP A 380 13.64 -2.76 8.08
N ASN A 381 13.34 -4.03 7.86
CA ASN A 381 14.19 -5.18 8.12
C ASN A 381 13.84 -6.35 7.21
N GLN A 382 14.72 -7.34 7.14
CA GLN A 382 14.56 -8.49 6.25
C GLN A 382 13.39 -9.41 6.62
N VAL A 383 12.89 -9.36 7.87
CA VAL A 383 11.76 -10.18 8.31
C VAL A 383 10.47 -9.75 7.61
N PHE A 384 10.27 -8.45 7.38
CA PHE A 384 9.10 -7.92 6.68
C PHE A 384 9.34 -7.71 5.18
N LEU A 385 10.49 -7.18 4.79
CA LEU A 385 10.74 -6.76 3.41
C LEU A 385 11.43 -7.84 2.56
N GLY A 386 11.85 -8.94 3.17
CA GLY A 386 12.79 -9.87 2.57
C GLY A 386 14.18 -9.27 2.37
N ALA A 387 15.15 -10.09 1.99
CA ALA A 387 16.50 -9.62 1.70
C ALA A 387 16.53 -8.63 0.53
N LYS A 388 15.86 -8.97 -0.58
CA LYS A 388 15.84 -8.16 -1.81
C LYS A 388 15.25 -6.77 -1.56
N GLY A 389 14.06 -6.71 -0.97
CA GLY A 389 13.38 -5.44 -0.69
C GLY A 389 14.16 -4.58 0.30
N TYR A 390 14.66 -5.18 1.38
CA TYR A 390 15.46 -4.48 2.38
C TYR A 390 16.71 -3.84 1.79
N PHE A 391 17.51 -4.59 1.02
CA PHE A 391 18.73 -4.05 0.44
C PHE A 391 18.47 -3.00 -0.63
N LEU A 392 17.40 -3.12 -1.42
CA LEU A 392 17.00 -2.05 -2.36
C LEU A 392 16.69 -0.75 -1.63
N LYS A 393 15.97 -0.82 -0.51
CA LYS A 393 15.67 0.35 0.32
C LYS A 393 16.93 0.96 0.93
N LYS A 394 17.89 0.13 1.35
CA LYS A 394 19.21 0.60 1.81
C LYS A 394 19.99 1.29 0.70
N LEU A 395 20.08 0.70 -0.48
CA LEU A 395 20.74 1.32 -1.63
C LEU A 395 20.08 2.66 -2.01
N GLN A 396 18.74 2.73 -1.97
CA GLN A 396 18.01 3.98 -2.20
C GLN A 396 18.39 5.05 -1.17
N SER A 397 18.51 4.69 0.11
CA SER A 397 18.96 5.61 1.17
C SER A 397 20.40 6.11 1.00
N PHE A 398 21.22 5.39 0.21
CA PHE A 398 22.59 5.78 -0.16
C PHE A 398 22.66 6.53 -1.50
N GLY A 399 21.53 6.84 -2.11
CA GLY A 399 21.46 7.58 -3.39
C GLY A 399 21.82 6.73 -4.62
N PHE A 400 21.62 5.41 -4.57
CA PHE A 400 21.76 4.56 -5.75
C PHE A 400 20.55 4.75 -6.67
N PRO A 401 20.71 4.58 -8.00
CA PRO A 401 19.62 4.76 -8.95
C PRO A 401 18.70 3.53 -8.96
N ILE A 402 17.83 3.41 -7.96
CA ILE A 402 16.86 2.33 -7.87
C ILE A 402 15.57 2.74 -8.60
N PRO A 403 15.00 1.90 -9.49
CA PRO A 403 13.71 2.18 -10.10
C PRO A 403 12.60 2.35 -9.05
N PRO A 404 11.70 3.34 -9.21
CA PRO A 404 10.59 3.57 -8.28
C PRO A 404 9.73 2.33 -8.09
N GLY A 405 9.27 2.10 -6.86
CA GLY A 405 8.45 0.96 -6.52
C GLY A 405 8.15 0.86 -5.04
N PHE A 406 7.57 -0.28 -4.66
CA PHE A 406 7.18 -0.58 -3.29
C PHE A 406 7.28 -2.08 -3.00
N ILE A 407 7.26 -2.43 -1.73
CA ILE A 407 7.40 -3.80 -1.24
C ILE A 407 6.13 -4.16 -0.49
N LEU A 408 5.44 -5.21 -0.94
CA LEU A 408 4.40 -5.87 -0.16
C LEU A 408 5.08 -6.82 0.82
N THR A 409 4.82 -6.63 2.10
CA THR A 409 5.59 -7.30 3.15
C THR A 409 5.22 -8.78 3.29
N THR A 410 6.01 -9.52 4.06
CA THR A 410 5.68 -10.89 4.47
C THR A 410 4.39 -10.99 5.29
N GLU A 411 3.90 -9.90 5.90
CA GLU A 411 2.61 -9.94 6.63
C GLU A 411 1.46 -10.25 5.69
N VAL A 412 1.48 -9.69 4.47
CA VAL A 412 0.50 -10.01 3.43
C VAL A 412 0.52 -11.51 3.11
N PHE A 413 1.70 -12.13 3.02
CA PHE A 413 1.81 -13.58 2.83
C PHE A 413 1.18 -14.37 3.99
N ARG A 414 1.42 -13.96 5.24
CA ARG A 414 0.95 -14.64 6.46
C ARG A 414 -0.58 -14.62 6.61
N ILE A 415 -1.24 -13.62 6.03
CA ILE A 415 -2.70 -13.48 6.08
C ILE A 415 -3.38 -13.64 4.71
N ARG A 416 -2.66 -14.10 3.68
CA ARG A 416 -3.17 -14.17 2.30
C ARG A 416 -4.46 -14.94 2.13
N ASP A 417 -4.63 -16.02 2.89
CA ASP A 417 -5.84 -16.85 2.93
C ASP A 417 -7.04 -16.09 3.52
N VAL A 418 -6.78 -15.20 4.46
CA VAL A 418 -7.77 -14.31 5.07
C VAL A 418 -8.14 -13.18 4.11
N ILE A 419 -7.16 -12.59 3.44
CA ILE A 419 -7.40 -11.58 2.38
C ILE A 419 -8.27 -12.19 1.28
N ASP A 420 -8.02 -13.43 0.88
CA ASP A 420 -8.80 -14.09 -0.18
C ASP A 420 -10.23 -14.45 0.25
N SER A 421 -10.48 -14.66 1.54
CA SER A 421 -11.78 -15.11 2.08
C SER A 421 -12.63 -14.00 2.70
N TYR A 422 -12.05 -12.85 3.04
CA TYR A 422 -12.74 -11.73 3.68
C TYR A 422 -12.79 -10.49 2.77
N PRO A 423 -13.92 -10.23 2.08
CA PRO A 423 -14.02 -9.21 1.03
C PRO A 423 -13.61 -7.80 1.45
N GLU A 424 -13.92 -7.39 2.68
CA GLU A 424 -13.56 -6.07 3.20
C GLU A 424 -12.04 -5.88 3.26
N LEU A 425 -11.31 -6.89 3.74
CA LEU A 425 -9.84 -6.83 3.79
C LEU A 425 -9.21 -7.01 2.42
N ARG A 426 -9.83 -7.78 1.51
CA ARG A 426 -9.42 -7.81 0.09
C ARG A 426 -9.46 -6.43 -0.52
N GLN A 427 -10.57 -5.71 -0.34
CA GLN A 427 -10.72 -4.36 -0.87
C GLN A 427 -9.66 -3.41 -0.30
N GLU A 428 -9.42 -3.46 1.01
CA GLU A 428 -8.37 -2.64 1.65
C GLU A 428 -6.97 -2.94 1.11
N PHE A 429 -6.66 -4.22 0.89
CA PHE A 429 -5.40 -4.64 0.28
C PHE A 429 -5.27 -4.08 -1.15
N GLU A 430 -6.31 -4.23 -1.97
CA GLU A 430 -6.34 -3.71 -3.34
C GLU A 430 -6.18 -2.19 -3.36
N ASP A 431 -6.86 -1.46 -2.46
CA ASP A 431 -6.77 -0.01 -2.34
C ASP A 431 -5.35 0.44 -1.99
N VAL A 432 -4.65 -0.26 -1.08
CA VAL A 432 -3.25 0.03 -0.72
C VAL A 432 -2.31 -0.22 -1.90
N VAL A 433 -2.50 -1.32 -2.64
CA VAL A 433 -1.70 -1.62 -3.84
C VAL A 433 -1.92 -0.54 -4.90
N LEU A 434 -3.18 -0.18 -5.20
CA LEU A 434 -3.51 0.84 -6.19
C LEU A 434 -3.02 2.24 -5.79
N GLY A 435 -3.13 2.59 -4.51
CA GLY A 435 -2.56 3.83 -3.97
C GLY A 435 -1.04 3.89 -4.12
N SER A 436 -0.36 2.76 -3.89
CA SER A 436 1.10 2.65 -4.08
C SER A 436 1.49 2.76 -5.56
N ILE A 437 0.67 2.23 -6.47
CA ILE A 437 0.85 2.38 -7.92
C ILE A 437 0.69 3.84 -8.36
N ALA A 438 -0.32 4.55 -7.85
CA ALA A 438 -0.52 5.97 -8.17
C ALA A 438 0.71 6.82 -7.81
N GLU A 439 1.41 6.48 -6.73
CA GLU A 439 2.66 7.14 -6.34
C GLU A 439 3.83 6.81 -7.30
N VAL A 440 3.91 5.57 -7.80
CA VAL A 440 4.88 5.19 -8.85
C VAL A 440 4.57 5.92 -10.16
N GLU A 441 3.30 6.04 -10.55
CA GLU A 441 2.86 6.81 -11.72
C GLU A 441 3.29 8.27 -11.61
N ARG A 442 3.09 8.90 -10.44
CA ARG A 442 3.49 10.28 -10.18
C ARG A 442 5.00 10.48 -10.33
N LYS A 443 5.82 9.54 -9.86
CA LYS A 443 7.29 9.61 -9.92
C LYS A 443 7.84 9.37 -11.32
N THR A 444 7.23 8.46 -12.08
CA THR A 444 7.69 8.08 -13.42
C THR A 444 7.10 8.94 -14.53
N GLY A 445 5.98 9.60 -14.28
CA GLY A 445 5.19 10.28 -15.31
C GLY A 445 4.60 9.31 -16.35
N LYS A 446 4.51 8.01 -16.02
CA LYS A 446 3.88 6.96 -16.82
C LYS A 446 2.58 6.52 -16.13
N ARG A 447 1.68 5.83 -16.84
CA ARG A 447 0.42 5.33 -16.27
C ARG A 447 0.19 3.85 -16.58
N LEU A 448 -0.29 3.10 -15.59
CA LEU A 448 -0.58 1.68 -15.73
C LEU A 448 -1.82 1.53 -16.63
N GLY A 449 -1.62 0.87 -17.78
CA GLY A 449 -2.67 0.67 -18.78
C GLY A 449 -2.82 1.78 -19.83
N ASP A 450 -1.97 2.79 -19.83
CA ASP A 450 -1.94 3.81 -20.89
C ASP A 450 -1.16 3.30 -22.12
N PRO A 451 -1.77 3.20 -23.32
CA PRO A 451 -1.09 2.69 -24.51
C PRO A 451 -0.05 3.67 -25.09
N THR A 452 -0.08 4.93 -24.70
CA THR A 452 0.85 5.97 -25.19
C THR A 452 2.05 6.14 -24.26
N ARG A 453 1.84 6.10 -22.95
CA ARG A 453 2.89 6.25 -21.91
C ARG A 453 2.76 5.15 -20.85
N PRO A 454 2.94 3.88 -21.22
CA PRO A 454 2.67 2.77 -20.32
C PRO A 454 3.67 2.71 -19.16
N LEU A 455 3.15 2.58 -17.94
CA LEU A 455 3.91 2.10 -16.79
C LEU A 455 3.92 0.57 -16.83
N LEU A 456 5.08 0.00 -17.10
CA LEU A 456 5.32 -1.43 -16.98
C LEU A 456 5.99 -1.74 -15.64
N LEU A 457 5.68 -2.90 -15.07
CA LEU A 457 6.11 -3.29 -13.73
C LEU A 457 6.82 -4.65 -13.74
N SER A 458 7.78 -4.81 -12.85
CA SER A 458 8.31 -6.10 -12.41
C SER A 458 7.68 -6.47 -11.07
N VAL A 459 7.36 -7.74 -10.90
CA VAL A 459 6.81 -8.32 -9.66
C VAL A 459 7.69 -9.50 -9.28
N ARG A 460 8.48 -9.32 -8.21
CA ARG A 460 9.60 -10.22 -7.87
C ARG A 460 9.46 -10.69 -6.43
N SER A 461 9.74 -11.97 -6.17
CA SER A 461 9.81 -12.49 -4.79
C SER A 461 10.97 -11.87 -4.01
N GLY A 462 10.75 -11.64 -2.72
CA GLY A 462 11.77 -11.26 -1.75
C GLY A 462 11.63 -12.09 -0.47
N ALA A 463 12.20 -13.28 -0.43
CA ALA A 463 12.30 -14.04 0.81
C ALA A 463 13.34 -13.42 1.76
N ALA A 464 13.19 -13.65 3.07
CA ALA A 464 14.18 -13.20 4.06
C ALA A 464 15.56 -13.85 3.83
N ILE A 465 15.54 -15.11 3.38
CA ILE A 465 16.71 -15.91 3.04
C ILE A 465 16.74 -16.06 1.51
N SER A 466 17.92 -15.85 0.91
CA SER A 466 18.10 -15.89 -0.54
C SER A 466 17.85 -17.30 -1.10
N MET A 467 16.93 -17.41 -2.06
CA MET A 467 16.62 -18.64 -2.79
C MET A 467 16.64 -18.37 -4.31
N PRO A 468 17.83 -18.34 -4.93
CA PRO A 468 18.01 -17.92 -6.32
C PRO A 468 17.25 -18.85 -7.27
N GLY A 469 16.47 -18.28 -8.18
CA GLY A 469 15.69 -19.06 -9.16
C GLY A 469 14.54 -19.91 -8.59
N ALA A 470 14.33 -19.96 -7.27
CA ALA A 470 13.36 -20.88 -6.67
C ALA A 470 11.89 -20.44 -6.85
N MET A 471 11.63 -19.14 -6.97
CA MET A 471 10.29 -18.55 -6.94
C MET A 471 9.93 -17.88 -8.26
N ASN A 472 8.63 -17.63 -8.47
CA ASN A 472 8.15 -16.96 -9.68
C ASN A 472 8.57 -15.48 -9.67
N THR A 473 8.87 -14.97 -10.86
CA THR A 473 9.12 -13.56 -11.13
C THR A 473 8.36 -13.20 -12.39
N PHE A 474 7.68 -12.05 -12.39
CA PHE A 474 6.97 -11.55 -13.55
C PHE A 474 7.59 -10.23 -14.01
N LEU A 475 7.85 -10.13 -15.31
CA LEU A 475 8.36 -8.92 -15.95
C LEU A 475 7.34 -8.37 -16.94
N ASN A 476 7.44 -7.07 -17.20
CA ASN A 476 6.58 -6.33 -18.13
C ASN A 476 5.07 -6.47 -17.81
N ILE A 477 4.71 -6.57 -16.53
CA ILE A 477 3.31 -6.48 -16.08
C ILE A 477 2.77 -5.10 -16.45
N GLY A 478 1.56 -5.08 -17.00
CA GLY A 478 0.92 -3.93 -17.60
C GLY A 478 0.81 -4.03 -19.12
N LEU A 479 1.47 -5.01 -19.77
CA LEU A 479 1.33 -5.24 -21.20
C LEU A 479 0.08 -6.07 -21.55
N ASN A 480 -0.58 -5.61 -22.61
CA ASN A 480 -1.52 -6.37 -23.42
C ASN A 480 -1.27 -6.04 -24.91
N GLU A 481 -2.02 -6.64 -25.82
CA GLU A 481 -1.82 -6.44 -27.26
C GLU A 481 -1.94 -4.96 -27.67
N GLN A 482 -2.92 -4.23 -27.15
CA GLN A 482 -3.15 -2.82 -27.47
C GLN A 482 -2.00 -1.93 -26.98
N ILE A 483 -1.51 -2.18 -25.77
CA ILE A 483 -0.39 -1.41 -25.19
C ILE A 483 0.92 -1.76 -25.91
N ALA A 484 1.11 -3.03 -26.29
CA ALA A 484 2.26 -3.46 -27.07
C ALA A 484 2.26 -2.78 -28.46
N GLU A 485 1.12 -2.72 -29.14
CA GLU A 485 0.98 -2.01 -30.41
C GLU A 485 1.29 -0.51 -30.24
N GLY A 486 0.69 0.16 -29.24
CA GLY A 486 0.93 1.58 -28.96
C GLY A 486 2.39 1.90 -28.64
N LEU A 487 3.05 1.08 -27.82
CA LEU A 487 4.46 1.23 -27.50
C LEU A 487 5.36 0.98 -28.72
N SER A 488 4.97 0.08 -29.65
CA SER A 488 5.76 -0.25 -30.85
C SER A 488 5.95 0.93 -31.81
N HIS A 489 5.09 1.95 -31.73
CA HIS A 489 5.19 3.16 -32.53
C HIS A 489 6.23 4.17 -32.00
N GLN A 490 6.74 3.98 -30.78
CA GLN A 490 7.79 4.84 -30.25
C GLN A 490 9.15 4.52 -30.90
N PRO A 491 10.04 5.52 -31.06
CA PRO A 491 11.37 5.30 -31.63
C PRO A 491 12.14 4.20 -30.89
N ASN A 492 12.65 3.21 -31.62
CA ASN A 492 13.39 2.05 -31.11
C ASN A 492 12.56 1.04 -30.27
N TYR A 493 11.23 1.20 -30.16
CA TYR A 493 10.37 0.25 -29.43
C TYR A 493 9.67 -0.77 -30.32
N GLY A 494 9.78 -0.65 -31.65
CA GLY A 494 9.09 -1.53 -32.59
C GLY A 494 9.33 -3.02 -32.33
N TRP A 495 10.58 -3.43 -32.16
CA TRP A 495 10.91 -4.82 -31.80
C TRP A 495 10.72 -5.09 -30.31
N THR A 496 11.22 -4.18 -29.47
CA THR A 496 11.25 -4.25 -28.00
C THR A 496 9.87 -4.49 -27.40
N SER A 497 8.86 -3.77 -27.88
CA SER A 497 7.50 -3.87 -27.37
C SER A 497 6.94 -5.29 -27.53
N TRP A 498 7.09 -5.88 -28.71
CA TRP A 498 6.61 -7.23 -28.99
C TRP A 498 7.45 -8.30 -28.32
N ASP A 499 8.77 -8.09 -28.16
CA ASP A 499 9.62 -8.99 -27.37
C ASP A 499 9.21 -8.99 -25.89
N CYS A 500 8.97 -7.81 -25.31
CA CYS A 500 8.46 -7.67 -23.93
C CYS A 500 7.10 -8.36 -23.77
N PHE A 501 6.18 -8.20 -24.74
CA PHE A 501 4.86 -8.84 -24.66
C PHE A 501 4.96 -10.37 -24.76
N ARG A 502 5.77 -10.88 -25.70
CA ARG A 502 6.08 -12.32 -25.81
C ARG A 502 6.66 -12.87 -24.51
N ARG A 503 7.58 -12.13 -23.86
CA ARG A 503 8.16 -12.51 -22.57
C ARG A 503 7.10 -12.57 -21.47
N SER A 504 6.24 -11.55 -21.36
CA SER A 504 5.13 -11.58 -20.39
C SER A 504 4.23 -12.80 -20.58
N LEU A 505 3.89 -13.15 -21.82
CA LEU A 505 3.09 -14.34 -22.13
C LEU A 505 3.82 -15.62 -21.74
N GLN A 506 5.12 -15.72 -22.02
CA GLN A 506 5.95 -16.85 -21.65
C GLN A 506 5.99 -17.04 -20.13
N THR A 507 6.34 -16.00 -19.39
CA THR A 507 6.42 -16.02 -17.92
C THR A 507 5.07 -16.34 -17.30
N TRP A 508 3.99 -15.78 -17.84
CA TRP A 508 2.62 -16.10 -17.40
C TRP A 508 2.28 -17.56 -17.65
N GLY A 509 2.48 -18.07 -18.86
CA GLY A 509 2.21 -19.45 -19.21
C GLY A 509 3.00 -20.44 -18.35
N MET A 510 4.28 -20.16 -18.09
CA MET A 510 5.13 -20.98 -17.21
C MET A 510 4.63 -20.99 -15.77
N ALA A 511 4.18 -19.85 -15.24
CA ALA A 511 3.60 -19.79 -13.89
C ALA A 511 2.30 -20.59 -13.72
N TYR A 512 1.60 -20.88 -14.82
CA TYR A 512 0.36 -21.68 -14.85
C TYR A 512 0.54 -23.06 -15.50
N GLY A 513 1.78 -23.55 -15.61
CA GLY A 513 2.07 -24.95 -15.90
C GLY A 513 2.44 -25.30 -17.36
N ILE A 514 2.63 -24.31 -18.25
CA ILE A 514 3.25 -24.59 -19.56
C ILE A 514 4.75 -24.78 -19.37
N SER A 515 5.30 -25.88 -19.88
CA SER A 515 6.75 -26.09 -19.80
C SER A 515 7.50 -25.10 -20.68
N ARG A 516 8.73 -24.80 -20.28
CA ARG A 516 9.62 -23.96 -21.07
C ARG A 516 9.86 -24.53 -22.48
N ASP A 517 9.99 -25.86 -22.59
CA ASP A 517 10.25 -26.56 -23.85
C ASP A 517 9.19 -26.28 -24.92
N ASP A 518 7.93 -26.08 -24.52
CA ASP A 518 6.86 -25.75 -25.45
C ASP A 518 7.11 -24.39 -26.12
N PHE A 519 7.57 -23.40 -25.35
CA PHE A 519 7.94 -22.09 -25.88
C PHE A 519 9.24 -22.16 -26.70
N ASP A 520 10.21 -22.95 -26.26
CA ASP A 520 11.49 -23.12 -26.97
C ASP A 520 11.29 -23.81 -28.34
N LYS A 521 10.41 -24.81 -28.43
CA LYS A 521 10.00 -25.43 -29.71
C LYS A 521 9.38 -24.40 -30.66
N LEU A 522 8.53 -23.52 -30.14
CA LEU A 522 7.82 -22.52 -30.92
C LEU A 522 8.77 -21.46 -31.50
N ILE A 523 9.66 -20.89 -30.67
CA ILE A 523 10.66 -19.92 -31.16
C ILE A 523 11.67 -20.57 -32.12
N MET A 524 12.09 -21.82 -31.87
CA MET A 524 12.95 -22.56 -32.80
C MET A 524 12.27 -22.84 -34.14
N GLY A 525 10.97 -23.07 -34.15
CA GLY A 525 10.16 -23.14 -35.37
C GLY A 525 10.28 -21.87 -36.21
N PHE A 526 10.05 -20.71 -35.58
CA PHE A 526 10.17 -19.41 -36.25
C PHE A 526 11.59 -19.09 -36.71
N LYS A 527 12.62 -19.46 -35.92
CA LYS A 527 14.02 -19.30 -36.34
C LYS A 527 14.32 -20.06 -37.63
N ARG A 528 13.85 -21.32 -37.73
CA ARG A 528 13.99 -22.13 -38.94
C ARG A 528 13.19 -21.55 -40.11
N GLN A 529 11.96 -21.11 -39.86
CA GLN A 529 11.08 -20.53 -40.88
C GLN A 529 11.66 -19.25 -41.49
N PHE A 530 12.22 -18.36 -40.66
CA PHE A 530 12.76 -17.08 -41.11
C PHE A 530 14.27 -17.09 -41.38
N GLY A 531 14.95 -18.23 -41.22
CA GLY A 531 16.38 -18.37 -41.50
C GLY A 531 17.29 -17.57 -40.57
N VAL A 532 16.83 -17.24 -39.35
CA VAL A 532 17.60 -16.45 -38.38
C VAL A 532 18.26 -17.36 -37.32
N ARG A 533 19.42 -16.95 -36.83
CA ARG A 533 20.15 -17.68 -35.77
C ARG A 533 19.80 -17.17 -34.38
N GLU A 534 19.69 -15.85 -34.24
CA GLU A 534 19.48 -15.15 -32.97
C GLU A 534 18.14 -14.40 -32.93
N LYS A 535 17.61 -14.20 -31.72
CA LYS A 535 16.30 -13.53 -31.54
C LYS A 535 16.33 -12.06 -32.00
N VAL A 536 17.46 -11.39 -31.80
CA VAL A 536 17.67 -9.98 -32.20
C VAL A 536 17.60 -9.77 -33.72
N GLN A 537 17.71 -10.84 -34.51
CA GLN A 537 17.65 -10.79 -35.97
C GLN A 537 16.22 -10.81 -36.52
N PHE A 538 15.21 -11.06 -35.69
CA PHE A 538 13.81 -10.94 -36.12
C PHE A 538 13.45 -9.47 -36.37
N SER A 539 12.68 -9.20 -37.41
CA SER A 539 12.09 -7.88 -37.63
C SER A 539 10.97 -7.60 -36.61
N PRO A 540 10.61 -6.32 -36.38
CA PRO A 540 9.47 -5.97 -35.51
C PRO A 540 8.17 -6.71 -35.85
N ALA A 541 7.85 -6.84 -37.15
CA ALA A 541 6.65 -7.55 -37.62
C ALA A 541 6.74 -9.07 -37.38
N GLN A 542 7.92 -9.67 -37.49
CA GLN A 542 8.15 -11.06 -37.15
C GLN A 542 7.99 -11.29 -35.64
N MET A 543 8.55 -10.41 -34.81
CA MET A 543 8.40 -10.51 -33.35
C MET A 543 6.94 -10.37 -32.90
N ARG A 544 6.17 -9.47 -33.52
CA ARG A 544 4.72 -9.37 -33.32
C ARG A 544 4.01 -10.70 -33.62
N THR A 545 4.34 -11.33 -34.75
CA THR A 545 3.77 -12.62 -35.15
C THR A 545 4.09 -13.71 -34.11
N ILE A 546 5.32 -13.72 -33.61
CA ILE A 546 5.76 -14.66 -32.56
C ILE A 546 4.99 -14.41 -31.26
N ALA A 547 4.85 -13.15 -30.82
CA ALA A 547 4.10 -12.82 -29.60
C ALA A 547 2.65 -13.30 -29.66
N LEU A 548 1.97 -13.11 -30.80
CA LEU A 548 0.60 -13.60 -31.01
C LEU A 548 0.52 -15.12 -31.03
N ALA A 549 1.55 -15.82 -31.53
CA ALA A 549 1.62 -17.28 -31.45
C ALA A 549 1.81 -17.78 -30.00
N TYR A 550 2.57 -17.07 -29.17
CA TYR A 550 2.65 -17.36 -27.73
C TYR A 550 1.28 -17.19 -27.06
N GLN A 551 0.56 -16.12 -27.41
CA GLN A 551 -0.78 -15.89 -26.88
C GLN A 551 -1.76 -16.99 -27.30
N ALA A 552 -1.67 -17.46 -28.55
CA ALA A 552 -2.46 -18.59 -29.04
C ALA A 552 -2.15 -19.89 -28.27
N LEU A 553 -0.87 -20.19 -28.01
CA LEU A 553 -0.45 -21.33 -27.20
C LEU A 553 -1.06 -21.29 -25.79
N LEU A 554 -1.10 -20.13 -25.14
CA LEU A 554 -1.77 -19.98 -23.83
C LEU A 554 -3.27 -20.34 -23.92
N ARG A 555 -3.97 -19.85 -24.95
CA ARG A 555 -5.40 -20.16 -25.18
C ARG A 555 -5.63 -21.64 -25.45
N GLU A 556 -4.80 -22.29 -26.26
CA GLU A 556 -4.87 -23.72 -26.55
C GLU A 556 -4.69 -24.58 -25.30
N ARG A 557 -3.85 -24.13 -24.35
CA ARG A 557 -3.63 -24.78 -23.05
C ARG A 557 -4.66 -24.38 -21.99
N GLY A 558 -5.68 -23.58 -22.34
CA GLY A 558 -6.72 -23.13 -21.41
C GLY A 558 -6.25 -22.11 -20.36
N ILE A 559 -5.10 -21.46 -20.58
CA ILE A 559 -4.56 -20.45 -19.67
C ILE A 559 -5.04 -19.07 -20.11
N ILE A 560 -5.73 -18.40 -19.19
CA ILE A 560 -6.23 -17.04 -19.41
C ILE A 560 -5.12 -16.05 -19.06
N PHE A 561 -4.74 -15.22 -20.04
CA PHE A 561 -3.88 -14.06 -19.82
C PHE A 561 -4.76 -12.85 -19.49
N GLU A 562 -4.63 -12.34 -18.26
CA GLU A 562 -5.39 -11.18 -17.78
C GLU A 562 -5.04 -9.93 -18.60
N GLN A 563 -6.06 -9.30 -19.17
CA GLN A 563 -5.92 -8.16 -20.09
C GLN A 563 -5.98 -6.82 -19.35
N ASP A 564 -6.68 -6.77 -18.20
CA ASP A 564 -6.74 -5.58 -17.36
C ASP A 564 -5.43 -5.44 -16.56
N PRO A 565 -4.63 -4.38 -16.78
CA PRO A 565 -3.32 -4.21 -16.13
C PRO A 565 -3.35 -4.24 -14.61
N LYS A 566 -4.44 -3.77 -13.98
CA LYS A 566 -4.57 -3.75 -12.51
C LYS A 566 -4.80 -5.16 -11.98
N ARG A 567 -5.74 -5.91 -12.58
CA ARG A 567 -5.96 -7.33 -12.25
C ARG A 567 -4.76 -8.20 -12.58
N GLN A 568 -4.04 -7.87 -13.65
CA GLN A 568 -2.81 -8.56 -14.04
C GLN A 568 -1.74 -8.42 -12.96
N LEU A 569 -1.56 -7.21 -12.41
CA LEU A 569 -0.67 -6.95 -11.28
C LEU A 569 -1.08 -7.75 -10.03
N LEU A 570 -2.34 -7.66 -9.62
CA LEU A 570 -2.83 -8.39 -8.45
C LEU A 570 -2.65 -9.90 -8.60
N SER A 571 -2.94 -10.44 -9.78
CA SER A 571 -2.75 -11.86 -10.10
C SER A 571 -1.27 -12.26 -10.06
N ALA A 572 -0.37 -11.41 -10.59
CA ALA A 572 1.07 -11.65 -10.52
C ALA A 572 1.57 -11.64 -9.06
N VAL A 573 1.14 -10.68 -8.25
CA VAL A 573 1.45 -10.61 -6.80
C VAL A 573 1.02 -11.89 -6.08
N MET A 574 -0.24 -12.31 -6.27
CA MET A 574 -0.74 -13.53 -5.66
C MET A 574 -0.04 -14.79 -6.17
N SER A 575 0.33 -14.83 -7.45
CA SER A 575 1.13 -15.93 -8.00
C SER A 575 2.53 -16.00 -7.40
N VAL A 576 3.19 -14.85 -7.16
CA VAL A 576 4.48 -14.82 -6.45
C VAL A 576 4.33 -15.34 -5.02
N PHE A 577 3.30 -14.93 -4.27
CA PHE A 577 3.05 -15.50 -2.94
C PHE A 577 2.83 -17.01 -3.00
N ARG A 578 1.99 -17.50 -3.91
CA ARG A 578 1.72 -18.93 -4.11
C ARG A 578 2.96 -19.71 -4.57
N SER A 579 3.91 -19.05 -5.24
CA SER A 579 5.14 -19.70 -5.70
C SER A 579 6.03 -20.18 -4.55
N TRP A 580 5.81 -19.69 -3.32
CA TRP A 580 6.42 -20.25 -2.11
C TRP A 580 6.06 -21.71 -1.91
N ASP A 581 4.86 -22.13 -2.34
CA ASP A 581 4.37 -23.51 -2.13
C ASP A 581 4.64 -24.42 -3.35
N THR A 582 5.47 -23.98 -4.30
CA THR A 582 5.91 -24.83 -5.43
C THR A 582 6.90 -25.89 -4.98
N GLU A 583 6.94 -27.03 -5.67
CA GLU A 583 7.86 -28.12 -5.35
C GLU A 583 9.33 -27.68 -5.36
N ARG A 584 9.72 -26.83 -6.32
CA ARG A 584 11.06 -26.24 -6.39
C ARG A 584 11.41 -25.45 -5.13
N ALA A 585 10.51 -24.59 -4.65
CA ALA A 585 10.71 -23.81 -3.45
C ALA A 585 10.73 -24.69 -2.17
N LYS A 586 9.86 -25.69 -2.09
CA LYS A 586 9.83 -26.65 -0.96
C LYS A 586 11.12 -27.46 -0.86
N VAL A 587 11.65 -27.97 -1.97
CA VAL A 587 12.93 -28.70 -1.99
C VAL A 587 14.06 -27.81 -1.47
N TYR A 588 14.12 -26.57 -1.94
CA TYR A 588 15.14 -25.60 -1.50
C TYR A 588 15.03 -25.33 0.02
N ARG A 589 13.82 -25.10 0.52
CA ARG A 589 13.57 -24.88 1.97
C ARG A 589 13.90 -26.10 2.82
N SER A 590 13.50 -27.29 2.39
CA SER A 590 13.79 -28.53 3.10
C SER A 590 15.30 -28.74 3.26
N ARG A 591 16.07 -28.54 2.17
CA ARG A 591 17.54 -28.67 2.17
C ARG A 591 18.22 -27.64 3.06
N LEU A 592 17.72 -26.40 3.08
CA LEU A 592 18.25 -25.32 3.92
C LEU A 592 17.62 -25.22 5.31
N ARG A 593 16.69 -26.12 5.67
CA ARG A 593 15.94 -26.12 6.94
C ARG A 593 15.21 -24.81 7.22
N ILE A 594 14.60 -24.22 6.20
CA ILE A 594 13.78 -23.01 6.29
C ILE A 594 12.34 -23.41 6.58
N GLY A 595 11.74 -22.85 7.64
CA GLY A 595 10.32 -23.08 7.98
C GLY A 595 9.36 -22.46 6.97
N ASP A 596 8.16 -23.05 6.82
CA ASP A 596 7.17 -22.66 5.82
C ASP A 596 6.51 -21.30 6.13
N GLU A 597 6.52 -20.91 7.40
CA GLU A 597 5.86 -19.75 8.00
C GLU A 597 6.63 -18.45 7.80
N TRP A 598 7.89 -18.53 7.35
CA TRP A 598 8.69 -17.35 6.97
C TRP A 598 8.00 -16.54 5.88
N GLY A 599 7.54 -17.24 4.84
CA GLY A 599 6.93 -16.65 3.66
C GLY A 599 7.88 -15.83 2.79
N THR A 600 7.28 -15.07 1.87
CA THR A 600 7.99 -14.15 0.98
C THR A 600 7.34 -12.77 1.03
N ALA A 601 8.15 -11.71 0.87
CA ALA A 601 7.69 -10.41 0.44
C ALA A 601 7.57 -10.37 -1.10
N VAL A 602 6.92 -9.35 -1.64
CA VAL A 602 6.82 -9.09 -3.09
C VAL A 602 7.31 -7.69 -3.39
N VAL A 603 8.35 -7.58 -4.21
CA VAL A 603 8.89 -6.31 -4.68
C VAL A 603 8.21 -5.97 -6.01
N VAL A 604 7.50 -4.84 -6.04
CA VAL A 604 6.87 -4.27 -7.23
C VAL A 604 7.63 -3.02 -7.65
N GLN A 605 8.19 -3.00 -8.86
CA GLN A 605 9.01 -1.88 -9.35
C GLN A 605 8.72 -1.54 -10.80
N ALA A 606 8.87 -0.26 -11.15
CA ALA A 606 8.87 0.19 -12.53
C ALA A 606 9.91 -0.59 -13.35
N MET A 607 9.52 -1.05 -14.54
CA MET A 607 10.43 -1.70 -15.48
C MET A 607 11.45 -0.69 -16.02
N VAL A 608 12.66 -1.18 -16.18
CA VAL A 608 13.76 -0.58 -16.95
C VAL A 608 14.12 -1.58 -18.04
N LEU A 609 14.30 -1.11 -19.27
CA LEU A 609 14.42 -1.98 -20.43
C LEU A 609 15.85 -1.98 -21.00
N GLY A 610 16.59 -3.07 -20.78
CA GLY A 610 17.90 -3.29 -21.40
C GLY A 610 17.84 -3.80 -22.86
N ASN A 611 16.62 -3.93 -23.41
CA ASN A 611 16.37 -4.48 -24.75
C ASN A 611 15.83 -3.46 -25.75
N ILE A 612 16.04 -2.15 -25.53
CA ILE A 612 15.58 -1.07 -26.42
C ILE A 612 16.39 -1.05 -27.72
N GLY A 613 17.71 -1.21 -27.61
CA GLY A 613 18.65 -1.10 -28.72
C GLY A 613 20.04 -1.63 -28.38
N TYR A 614 21.00 -1.38 -29.27
CA TYR A 614 22.39 -1.81 -29.09
C TYR A 614 23.16 -1.00 -28.05
N ASP A 615 22.68 0.20 -27.71
CA ASP A 615 23.19 1.08 -26.67
C ASP A 615 22.55 0.86 -25.29
N SER A 616 21.60 -0.09 -25.20
CA SER A 616 20.96 -0.53 -23.96
C SER A 616 21.39 -1.95 -23.60
N GLY A 617 21.36 -2.29 -22.31
CA GLY A 617 21.79 -3.61 -21.86
C GLY A 617 21.52 -3.87 -20.38
N THR A 618 21.95 -5.05 -19.95
CA THR A 618 21.77 -5.52 -18.58
C THR A 618 22.89 -6.48 -18.22
N GLY A 619 23.21 -6.56 -16.93
CA GLY A 619 24.26 -7.44 -16.47
C GLY A 619 24.20 -7.70 -14.98
N VAL A 620 25.09 -8.59 -14.57
CA VAL A 620 25.37 -8.92 -13.19
C VAL A 620 26.87 -8.78 -12.99
N LEU A 621 27.26 -8.03 -11.97
CA LEU A 621 28.66 -7.85 -11.63
C LEU A 621 28.92 -8.28 -10.19
N PHE A 622 30.16 -8.61 -9.93
CA PHE A 622 30.75 -8.88 -8.65
C PHE A 622 31.77 -7.78 -8.36
N THR A 623 31.80 -7.31 -7.12
CA THR A 623 32.75 -6.27 -6.70
C THR A 623 34.17 -6.80 -6.44
N LYS A 624 34.36 -8.12 -6.45
CA LYS A 624 35.66 -8.78 -6.40
C LYS A 624 35.81 -9.78 -7.53
N ASP A 625 36.92 -9.70 -8.25
CA ASP A 625 37.35 -10.74 -9.18
C ASP A 625 37.88 -11.95 -8.40
N PRO A 626 37.30 -13.15 -8.56
CA PRO A 626 37.78 -14.35 -7.87
C PRO A 626 39.19 -14.80 -8.27
N HIS A 627 39.75 -14.27 -9.37
CA HIS A 627 41.09 -14.62 -9.87
C HIS A 627 42.16 -13.58 -9.50
N TYR A 628 41.79 -12.55 -8.74
CA TYR A 628 42.69 -11.48 -8.35
C TYR A 628 42.78 -11.43 -6.82
N ASP A 629 44.00 -11.56 -6.30
CA ASP A 629 44.25 -11.60 -4.85
C ASP A 629 44.27 -10.21 -4.19
N ASP A 630 44.16 -9.14 -4.97
CA ASP A 630 44.08 -7.77 -4.46
C ASP A 630 42.79 -7.56 -3.63
N PRO A 631 42.88 -7.05 -2.39
CA PRO A 631 41.71 -6.75 -1.56
C PRO A 631 40.81 -5.60 -2.08
N GLY A 632 41.22 -4.87 -3.13
CA GLY A 632 40.45 -3.79 -3.73
C GLY A 632 39.14 -4.20 -4.43
N VAL A 633 38.37 -3.20 -4.87
CA VAL A 633 37.18 -3.42 -5.72
C VAL A 633 37.62 -3.63 -7.16
N HIS A 634 37.36 -4.83 -7.69
CA HIS A 634 37.68 -5.23 -9.05
C HIS A 634 36.43 -5.81 -9.70
N LEU A 635 35.82 -5.06 -10.62
CA LEU A 635 34.56 -5.46 -11.23
C LEU A 635 34.75 -6.67 -12.16
N TRP A 636 33.98 -7.71 -11.92
CA TRP A 636 33.99 -8.95 -12.69
C TRP A 636 32.58 -9.46 -12.89
N GLY A 637 32.23 -10.05 -14.04
CA GLY A 637 30.90 -10.61 -14.25
C GLY A 637 30.46 -10.61 -15.70
N ASP A 638 29.15 -10.58 -15.91
CA ASP A 638 28.54 -10.80 -17.23
C ASP A 638 27.57 -9.67 -17.58
N PHE A 639 27.59 -9.19 -18.81
CA PHE A 639 26.57 -8.31 -19.37
C PHE A 639 26.19 -8.69 -20.80
N THR A 640 25.06 -8.19 -21.27
CA THR A 640 24.64 -8.32 -22.67
C THR A 640 23.93 -7.05 -23.10
N THR A 641 24.01 -6.73 -24.38
CA THR A 641 23.21 -5.68 -25.01
C THR A 641 21.88 -6.24 -25.52
N THR A 642 20.92 -5.35 -25.74
CA THR A 642 19.62 -5.67 -26.36
C THR A 642 18.89 -6.86 -25.70
N SER A 643 18.92 -6.92 -24.37
CA SER A 643 18.33 -8.03 -23.61
C SER A 643 17.78 -7.61 -22.25
N GLN A 644 16.97 -8.49 -21.64
CA GLN A 644 16.45 -8.32 -20.28
C GLN A 644 17.23 -9.20 -19.30
N GLY A 645 17.31 -8.77 -18.03
CA GLY A 645 18.17 -9.42 -17.03
C GLY A 645 17.91 -10.92 -16.85
N GLU A 646 16.67 -11.37 -17.10
CA GLU A 646 16.28 -12.78 -17.12
C GLU A 646 17.19 -13.63 -18.02
N ASP A 647 17.59 -13.14 -19.19
CA ASP A 647 18.39 -13.93 -20.14
C ASP A 647 19.83 -14.17 -19.63
N VAL A 648 20.40 -13.18 -18.91
CA VAL A 648 21.73 -13.30 -18.29
C VAL A 648 21.67 -14.25 -17.11
N VAL A 649 20.71 -14.01 -16.22
CA VAL A 649 20.57 -14.73 -14.95
C VAL A 649 20.10 -16.17 -15.16
N ALA A 650 19.26 -16.44 -16.17
CA ALA A 650 18.86 -17.81 -16.54
C ALA A 650 19.87 -18.51 -17.48
N GLY A 651 20.96 -17.84 -17.84
CA GLY A 651 22.04 -18.43 -18.63
C GLY A 651 21.67 -18.81 -20.08
N LEU A 652 20.78 -18.02 -20.70
CA LEU A 652 20.18 -18.35 -22.00
C LEU A 652 20.91 -17.74 -23.20
N VAL A 653 21.82 -16.83 -22.91
CA VAL A 653 22.63 -16.11 -23.88
C VAL A 653 24.11 -16.38 -23.60
N HIS A 654 24.96 -16.03 -24.56
CA HIS A 654 26.40 -15.93 -24.33
C HIS A 654 26.69 -14.50 -23.90
N PRO A 655 26.94 -14.24 -22.60
CA PRO A 655 27.24 -12.90 -22.14
C PRO A 655 28.65 -12.45 -22.52
N TRP A 656 28.86 -11.15 -22.41
CA TRP A 656 30.12 -10.46 -22.55
C TRP A 656 30.71 -10.10 -21.17
N PRO A 657 32.04 -10.01 -21.04
CA PRO A 657 32.73 -9.68 -19.79
C PRO A 657 32.50 -8.22 -19.33
N ILE A 658 32.45 -7.99 -18.01
CA ILE A 658 32.32 -6.64 -17.45
C ILE A 658 33.61 -5.83 -17.64
N SER A 659 34.77 -6.38 -17.28
CA SER A 659 36.05 -5.68 -17.33
C SER A 659 36.93 -6.11 -18.49
N LYS A 660 37.86 -5.23 -18.89
CA LYS A 660 38.91 -5.53 -19.86
C LYS A 660 39.82 -6.66 -19.37
N ALA A 661 40.19 -6.65 -18.09
CA ALA A 661 41.03 -7.70 -17.51
C ALA A 661 40.38 -9.09 -17.61
N GLN A 662 39.06 -9.18 -17.40
CA GLN A 662 38.30 -10.41 -17.59
C GLN A 662 38.31 -10.87 -19.06
N ARG A 663 38.09 -9.94 -20.00
CA ARG A 663 38.13 -10.23 -21.43
C ARG A 663 39.48 -10.77 -21.89
N ASP A 664 40.57 -10.13 -21.47
CA ASP A 664 41.92 -10.47 -21.92
C ASP A 664 42.38 -11.86 -21.42
N ARG A 665 41.61 -12.51 -20.54
CA ARG A 665 41.80 -13.91 -20.08
C ARG A 665 40.98 -14.94 -20.87
N LEU A 666 40.11 -14.52 -21.78
CA LEU A 666 39.35 -15.45 -22.63
C LEU A 666 40.31 -16.22 -23.57
N PRO A 667 39.96 -17.45 -23.99
CA PRO A 667 40.80 -18.25 -24.89
C PRO A 667 41.13 -17.55 -26.22
N ALA A 668 42.26 -17.90 -26.82
CA ALA A 668 42.70 -17.36 -28.11
C ALA A 668 41.64 -17.58 -29.22
N GLY A 669 41.30 -16.51 -29.95
CA GLY A 669 40.21 -16.49 -30.95
C GLY A 669 38.98 -15.66 -30.57
N GLU A 670 38.93 -15.12 -29.33
CA GLU A 670 37.86 -14.23 -28.85
C GLU A 670 38.33 -12.77 -28.65
N GLU A 671 39.38 -12.36 -29.37
CA GLU A 671 40.07 -11.05 -29.24
C GLU A 671 39.17 -9.84 -29.57
N GLU A 672 38.06 -10.05 -30.28
CA GLU A 672 37.05 -9.04 -30.61
C GLU A 672 35.89 -8.97 -29.59
N ALA A 673 35.96 -9.71 -28.47
CA ALA A 673 34.89 -9.71 -27.47
C ALA A 673 34.66 -8.31 -26.87
N LEU A 674 33.39 -7.89 -26.84
CA LEU A 674 32.98 -6.64 -26.21
C LEU A 674 33.28 -6.73 -24.69
N SER A 675 33.69 -5.63 -24.05
CA SER A 675 33.65 -5.50 -22.59
C SER A 675 32.88 -4.25 -22.17
N LEU A 676 32.17 -4.30 -21.03
CA LEU A 676 31.38 -3.16 -20.56
C LEU A 676 32.28 -1.94 -20.34
N GLU A 677 33.45 -2.16 -19.75
CA GLU A 677 34.47 -1.13 -19.51
C GLU A 677 34.90 -0.38 -20.78
N THR A 678 35.04 -1.08 -21.90
CA THR A 678 35.50 -0.48 -23.15
C THR A 678 34.38 0.12 -23.99
N HIS A 679 33.20 -0.51 -23.99
CA HIS A 679 32.09 -0.14 -24.87
C HIS A 679 31.09 0.82 -24.21
N PHE A 680 31.00 0.81 -22.88
CA PHE A 680 30.11 1.65 -22.08
C PHE A 680 30.85 2.27 -20.89
N PRO A 681 31.89 3.09 -21.13
CA PRO A 681 32.79 3.59 -20.08
C PRO A 681 32.07 4.44 -19.02
N GLU A 682 31.03 5.20 -19.40
CA GLU A 682 30.22 5.98 -18.45
C GLU A 682 29.43 5.08 -17.49
N ILE A 683 28.84 4.00 -18.02
CA ILE A 683 28.09 3.01 -17.23
C ILE A 683 29.04 2.25 -16.31
N TYR A 684 30.15 1.76 -16.85
CA TYR A 684 31.18 1.06 -16.07
C TYR A 684 31.74 1.95 -14.95
N GLY A 685 32.11 3.20 -15.26
CA GLY A 685 32.60 4.16 -14.26
C GLY A 685 31.54 4.48 -13.18
N ALA A 686 30.26 4.45 -13.52
CA ALA A 686 29.18 4.60 -12.56
C ALA A 686 29.03 3.39 -11.63
N LEU A 687 29.12 2.18 -12.19
CA LEU A 687 29.11 0.94 -11.42
C LEU A 687 30.31 0.85 -10.48
N LEU A 688 31.50 1.22 -10.94
CA LEU A 688 32.72 1.21 -10.14
C LEU A 688 32.61 2.16 -8.94
N GLU A 689 32.22 3.41 -9.16
CA GLU A 689 32.02 4.39 -8.08
C GLU A 689 31.00 3.90 -7.05
N LYS A 690 29.92 3.26 -7.52
CA LYS A 690 28.85 2.74 -6.65
C LYS A 690 29.32 1.49 -5.88
N ALA A 691 30.09 0.60 -6.51
CA ALA A 691 30.69 -0.56 -5.85
C ALA A 691 31.69 -0.14 -4.76
N GLU A 692 32.59 0.80 -5.07
CA GLU A 692 33.54 1.38 -4.11
C GLU A 692 32.82 2.07 -2.94
N ALA A 693 31.76 2.83 -3.24
CA ALA A 693 30.94 3.44 -2.20
C ALA A 693 30.33 2.39 -1.26
N LEU A 694 29.78 1.32 -1.82
CA LEU A 694 29.10 0.28 -1.06
C LEU A 694 30.07 -0.45 -0.13
N VAL A 695 31.23 -0.86 -0.65
CA VAL A 695 32.25 -1.60 0.10
C VAL A 695 33.00 -0.70 1.07
N HIS A 696 33.58 0.41 0.59
CA HIS A 696 34.49 1.22 1.41
C HIS A 696 33.78 2.25 2.29
N ARG A 697 32.68 2.87 1.84
CA ARG A 697 31.99 3.93 2.62
C ARG A 697 30.85 3.40 3.48
N HIS A 698 30.10 2.42 2.98
CA HIS A 698 28.93 1.88 3.68
C HIS A 698 29.23 0.56 4.43
N GLY A 699 30.46 0.04 4.33
CA GLY A 699 30.94 -1.10 5.12
C GLY A 699 30.34 -2.45 4.72
N PHE A 700 29.83 -2.58 3.50
CA PHE A 700 29.37 -3.87 2.99
C PHE A 700 30.58 -4.75 2.66
N GLY A 701 30.46 -6.06 2.85
CA GLY A 701 31.39 -7.00 2.22
C GLY A 701 31.26 -6.94 0.70
N HIS A 702 32.11 -7.69 -0.04
CA HIS A 702 31.97 -7.75 -1.49
C HIS A 702 30.57 -8.20 -1.90
N GLN A 703 30.01 -7.53 -2.90
CA GLN A 703 28.65 -7.69 -3.37
C GLN A 703 28.60 -8.25 -4.78
N GLU A 704 27.49 -8.92 -5.07
CA GLU A 704 26.96 -9.15 -6.41
C GLU A 704 25.84 -8.14 -6.65
N ILE A 705 25.87 -7.46 -7.79
CA ILE A 705 24.96 -6.37 -8.17
C ILE A 705 24.34 -6.69 -9.53
N GLU A 706 23.01 -6.69 -9.59
CA GLU A 706 22.26 -6.75 -10.86
C GLU A 706 21.93 -5.34 -11.33
N PHE A 707 22.16 -5.05 -12.61
CA PHE A 707 21.95 -3.73 -13.18
C PHE A 707 21.38 -3.78 -14.61
N THR A 708 20.75 -2.67 -15.00
CA THR A 708 20.23 -2.45 -16.36
C THR A 708 20.49 -1.00 -16.74
N PHE A 709 20.77 -0.76 -18.02
CA PHE A 709 20.91 0.59 -18.58
C PHE A 709 20.10 0.73 -19.87
N GLU A 710 19.35 1.82 -20.00
CA GLU A 710 18.48 2.09 -21.16
C GLU A 710 19.22 2.81 -22.29
N SER A 711 20.40 3.38 -22.01
CA SER A 711 21.32 3.96 -23.00
C SER A 711 22.76 3.92 -22.47
N SER A 712 23.73 4.34 -23.29
CA SER A 712 25.14 4.41 -22.91
C SER A 712 25.47 5.50 -21.87
N ARG A 713 24.48 6.31 -21.44
CA ARG A 713 24.68 7.45 -20.53
C ARG A 713 24.60 7.04 -19.08
N ARG A 714 25.46 7.63 -18.24
CA ARG A 714 25.50 7.37 -16.78
C ARG A 714 24.14 7.47 -16.07
N GLN A 715 23.30 8.42 -16.46
CA GLN A 715 22.02 8.72 -15.80
C GLN A 715 20.95 7.66 -16.06
N ASP A 716 21.11 6.85 -17.11
CA ASP A 716 20.16 5.80 -17.50
C ASP A 716 20.56 4.44 -16.91
N LEU A 717 21.55 4.41 -15.99
CA LEU A 717 21.91 3.23 -15.20
C LEU A 717 20.95 3.05 -14.04
N HIS A 718 20.48 1.82 -13.87
CA HIS A 718 19.63 1.42 -12.76
C HIS A 718 20.18 0.18 -12.05
N ILE A 719 20.15 0.20 -10.71
CA ILE A 719 20.51 -0.94 -9.88
C ILE A 719 19.23 -1.67 -9.46
N LEU A 720 19.18 -2.97 -9.75
CA LEU A 720 17.97 -3.78 -9.60
C LEU A 720 18.01 -4.73 -8.41
N GLN A 721 19.22 -5.05 -7.92
CA GLN A 721 19.45 -5.92 -6.77
C GLN A 721 20.89 -5.81 -6.28
N THR A 722 21.10 -6.05 -4.99
CA THR A 722 22.42 -6.40 -4.44
C THR A 722 22.28 -7.58 -3.48
N ARG A 723 23.33 -8.38 -3.37
CA ARG A 723 23.51 -9.41 -2.34
C ARG A 723 24.99 -9.64 -2.05
N ASN A 724 25.30 -10.28 -0.93
CA ASN A 724 26.68 -10.67 -0.64
C ASN A 724 27.20 -11.60 -1.75
N GLN A 725 28.40 -11.30 -2.24
CA GLN A 725 29.15 -12.16 -3.14
C GLN A 725 29.62 -13.39 -2.37
N VAL A 726 29.47 -14.57 -2.98
CA VAL A 726 30.04 -15.80 -2.43
C VAL A 726 31.53 -15.83 -2.75
N THR A 727 32.36 -15.90 -1.73
CA THR A 727 33.80 -16.06 -1.86
C THR A 727 34.19 -17.53 -1.86
N MET A 728 35.11 -17.88 -2.74
CA MET A 728 35.66 -19.23 -2.82
C MET A 728 36.68 -19.48 -1.70
N PRO A 729 36.75 -20.71 -1.14
CA PRO A 729 37.83 -21.10 -0.26
C PRO A 729 39.17 -21.14 -1.02
N LEU A 730 40.26 -20.78 -0.32
CA LEU A 730 41.63 -20.74 -0.86
C LEU A 730 42.20 -22.14 -1.15
N ASP A 731 41.85 -23.13 -0.33
CA ASP A 731 42.29 -24.51 -0.50
C ASP A 731 41.32 -25.26 -1.42
N GLN A 732 41.77 -25.59 -2.63
CA GLN A 732 40.96 -26.33 -3.60
C GLN A 732 41.72 -27.51 -4.22
N PRO A 733 40.99 -28.57 -4.64
CA PRO A 733 41.60 -29.67 -5.37
C PRO A 733 42.13 -29.16 -6.73
N VAL A 734 43.28 -29.66 -7.15
CA VAL A 734 43.91 -29.41 -8.45
C VAL A 734 44.37 -30.72 -9.07
N PHE A 735 44.36 -30.81 -10.41
CA PHE A 735 44.91 -31.97 -11.10
C PHE A 735 46.44 -31.98 -10.99
N ALA A 736 47.01 -33.08 -10.50
CA ALA A 736 48.45 -33.30 -10.31
C ALA A 736 49.08 -34.15 -11.42
N THR A 737 48.34 -34.40 -12.50
CA THR A 737 48.80 -35.24 -13.63
C THR A 737 49.55 -34.40 -14.65
N GLU A 738 50.80 -34.73 -14.93
CA GLU A 738 51.57 -34.11 -16.02
C GLU A 738 50.96 -34.45 -17.39
N GLY A 739 50.92 -33.49 -18.31
CA GLY A 739 50.42 -33.70 -19.68
C GLY A 739 48.89 -33.82 -19.81
N ILE A 740 48.12 -33.44 -18.79
CA ILE A 740 46.64 -33.51 -18.81
C ILE A 740 46.00 -32.79 -20.01
N GLU A 741 46.65 -31.75 -20.54
CA GLU A 741 46.21 -31.01 -21.74
C GLU A 741 46.04 -31.89 -22.98
N ALA A 742 46.75 -33.04 -23.07
CA ALA A 742 46.55 -34.01 -24.17
C ALA A 742 45.16 -34.68 -24.14
N HIS A 743 44.47 -34.61 -23.01
CA HIS A 743 43.14 -35.19 -22.80
C HIS A 743 42.03 -34.13 -22.76
N LEU A 744 42.35 -32.86 -23.07
CA LEU A 744 41.40 -31.76 -23.08
C LEU A 744 40.33 -31.99 -24.15
N LEU A 745 39.09 -32.15 -23.72
CA LEU A 745 37.91 -32.23 -24.57
C LEU A 745 37.45 -30.84 -24.99
N GLY A 746 37.51 -29.87 -24.07
CA GLY A 746 37.08 -28.51 -24.32
C GLY A 746 37.28 -27.62 -23.09
N ARG A 747 36.96 -26.34 -23.23
CA ARG A 747 37.05 -25.36 -22.15
C ARG A 747 35.75 -24.56 -22.03
N GLY A 748 35.36 -24.26 -20.80
CA GLY A 748 34.30 -23.31 -20.45
C GLY A 748 34.81 -22.26 -19.47
N ILE A 749 33.89 -21.62 -18.75
CA ILE A 749 34.18 -20.69 -17.65
C ILE A 749 34.10 -21.47 -16.34
N GLY A 750 35.22 -21.57 -15.62
CA GLY A 750 35.26 -22.14 -14.28
C GLY A 750 34.69 -21.17 -13.24
N ILE A 751 33.74 -21.63 -12.44
CA ILE A 751 33.04 -20.81 -11.44
C ILE A 751 33.49 -21.13 -10.01
N GLY A 752 33.97 -22.35 -9.78
CA GLY A 752 34.52 -22.79 -8.50
C GLY A 752 34.50 -24.30 -8.30
N GLY A 753 35.10 -24.74 -7.19
CA GLY A 753 35.12 -26.14 -6.75
C GLY A 753 36.30 -26.99 -7.27
N GLY A 754 37.32 -26.37 -7.87
CA GLY A 754 38.58 -27.03 -8.25
C GLY A 754 38.45 -28.24 -9.18
N ALA A 755 39.43 -29.14 -9.11
CA ALA A 755 39.48 -30.38 -9.90
C ALA A 755 38.53 -31.47 -9.37
N LEU A 756 37.72 -32.06 -10.25
CA LEU A 756 36.78 -33.13 -9.95
C LEU A 756 36.85 -34.23 -11.03
N ASN A 757 37.03 -35.48 -10.60
CA ASN A 757 36.80 -36.66 -11.44
C ASN A 757 35.41 -37.20 -11.15
N GLY A 758 34.64 -37.53 -12.18
CA GLY A 758 33.32 -38.09 -11.98
C GLY A 758 32.78 -38.84 -13.19
N ARG A 759 31.48 -39.13 -13.13
CA ARG A 759 30.74 -39.78 -14.20
C ARG A 759 29.68 -38.86 -14.76
N ALA A 760 29.55 -38.84 -16.09
CA ALA A 760 28.56 -38.01 -16.78
C ALA A 760 27.12 -38.47 -16.46
N ALA A 761 26.26 -37.52 -16.10
CA ALA A 761 24.83 -37.70 -15.87
C ALA A 761 24.04 -36.61 -16.62
N PHE A 762 22.85 -36.95 -17.15
CA PHE A 762 22.05 -35.99 -17.94
C PHE A 762 20.70 -35.61 -17.28
N ASP A 763 20.20 -36.45 -16.38
CA ASP A 763 18.93 -36.28 -15.69
C ASP A 763 18.95 -36.87 -14.27
N MET A 764 17.85 -36.73 -13.53
CA MET A 764 17.73 -37.24 -12.16
C MET A 764 17.83 -38.77 -12.11
N GLU A 765 17.28 -39.48 -13.10
CA GLU A 765 17.34 -40.93 -13.18
C GLU A 765 18.79 -41.42 -13.27
N ASP A 766 19.62 -40.74 -14.07
CA ASP A 766 21.05 -41.00 -14.17
C ASP A 766 21.76 -40.74 -12.84
N LEU A 767 21.47 -39.63 -12.15
CA LEU A 767 22.06 -39.32 -10.85
C LEU A 767 21.74 -40.40 -9.80
N GLU A 768 20.48 -40.85 -9.72
CA GLU A 768 20.04 -41.89 -8.80
C GLU A 768 20.59 -43.29 -9.16
N ARG A 769 20.68 -43.60 -10.45
CA ARG A 769 21.27 -44.86 -10.93
C ARG A 769 22.77 -44.90 -10.64
N LEU A 770 23.51 -43.83 -10.98
CA LEU A 770 24.95 -43.74 -10.76
C LEU A 770 25.30 -43.72 -9.26
N ALA A 771 24.47 -43.10 -8.41
CA ALA A 771 24.63 -43.16 -6.96
C ALA A 771 24.56 -44.59 -6.41
N ARG A 772 23.76 -45.47 -7.03
CA ARG A 772 23.65 -46.88 -6.66
C ARG A 772 24.75 -47.75 -7.25
N GLU A 773 25.09 -47.55 -8.52
CA GLU A 773 26.09 -48.36 -9.24
C GLU A 773 27.54 -47.99 -8.85
N TYR A 774 27.80 -46.71 -8.58
CA TYR A 774 29.13 -46.15 -8.30
C TYR A 774 29.10 -45.20 -7.10
N PRO A 775 28.85 -45.69 -5.88
CA PRO A 775 28.65 -44.85 -4.70
C PRO A 775 29.85 -43.95 -4.37
N ASP A 776 31.06 -44.39 -4.71
CA ASP A 776 32.31 -43.65 -4.45
C ASP A 776 32.74 -42.72 -5.60
N SER A 777 31.98 -42.69 -6.71
CA SER A 777 32.29 -41.84 -7.87
C SER A 777 31.44 -40.58 -7.85
N PRO A 778 32.05 -39.38 -7.88
CA PRO A 778 31.31 -38.14 -8.06
C PRO A 778 30.48 -38.13 -9.35
N ARG A 779 29.33 -37.45 -9.32
CA ARG A 779 28.41 -37.35 -10.47
C ARG A 779 28.49 -35.96 -11.07
N ILE A 780 28.77 -35.88 -12.36
CA ILE A 780 28.88 -34.62 -13.10
C ILE A 780 27.64 -34.48 -13.97
N LEU A 781 26.77 -33.54 -13.59
CA LEU A 781 25.54 -33.22 -14.30
C LEU A 781 25.86 -32.36 -15.53
N ILE A 782 25.49 -32.84 -16.71
CA ILE A 782 25.73 -32.17 -18.00
C ILE A 782 24.40 -31.65 -18.56
N ARG A 783 24.25 -30.33 -18.68
CA ARG A 783 23.01 -29.67 -19.13
C ARG A 783 23.25 -28.73 -20.32
N PRO A 784 22.24 -28.50 -21.19
CA PRO A 784 22.37 -27.51 -22.26
C PRO A 784 22.50 -26.07 -21.74
N ASP A 785 21.87 -25.75 -20.62
CA ASP A 785 21.84 -24.42 -19.99
C ASP A 785 21.60 -24.54 -18.48
N THR A 786 21.72 -23.41 -17.78
CA THR A 786 21.59 -23.29 -16.33
C THR A 786 20.18 -22.86 -15.93
N VAL A 787 19.19 -23.76 -16.08
CA VAL A 787 17.79 -23.43 -15.76
C VAL A 787 17.45 -23.70 -14.29
N PRO A 788 16.60 -22.86 -13.66
CA PRO A 788 16.22 -23.05 -12.25
C PRO A 788 15.50 -24.37 -11.95
N ASP A 789 14.87 -25.00 -12.95
CA ASP A 789 14.17 -26.27 -12.78
C ASP A 789 15.13 -27.43 -12.48
N ASP A 790 16.42 -27.27 -12.80
CA ASP A 790 17.46 -28.26 -12.53
C ASP A 790 17.93 -28.25 -11.06
N ILE A 791 17.39 -27.36 -10.21
CA ILE A 791 17.88 -27.18 -8.83
C ILE A 791 17.89 -28.48 -8.02
N GLY A 792 16.87 -29.33 -8.19
CA GLY A 792 16.81 -30.62 -7.52
C GLY A 792 17.99 -31.51 -7.91
N MET A 793 18.37 -31.52 -9.19
CA MET A 793 19.53 -32.26 -9.69
C MET A 793 20.85 -31.66 -9.21
N ILE A 794 20.95 -30.33 -9.10
CA ILE A 794 22.15 -29.64 -8.60
C ILE A 794 22.45 -29.98 -7.14
N PHE A 795 21.42 -30.20 -6.31
CA PHE A 795 21.63 -30.68 -4.94
C PHE A 795 22.25 -32.09 -4.90
N GLU A 796 21.88 -32.95 -5.85
CA GLU A 796 22.31 -34.36 -5.92
C GLU A 796 23.63 -34.59 -6.65
N CYS A 797 24.00 -33.73 -7.59
CA CYS A 797 25.25 -33.85 -8.33
C CYS A 797 26.45 -33.32 -7.52
N ASP A 798 27.66 -33.68 -7.93
CA ASP A 798 28.92 -33.23 -7.31
C ASP A 798 29.61 -32.16 -8.18
N GLY A 799 29.36 -32.20 -9.49
CA GLY A 799 29.76 -31.15 -10.42
C GLY A 799 28.70 -30.83 -11.47
N LEU A 800 28.76 -29.62 -12.01
CA LEU A 800 27.86 -29.09 -13.03
C LEU A 800 28.67 -28.65 -14.26
N LEU A 801 28.27 -29.12 -15.44
CA LEU A 801 28.83 -28.75 -16.72
C LEU A 801 27.72 -28.27 -17.67
N THR A 802 27.80 -27.03 -18.17
CA THR A 802 26.78 -26.51 -19.10
C THR A 802 27.34 -25.95 -20.41
N ALA A 803 26.55 -26.06 -21.49
CA ALA A 803 26.93 -25.52 -22.80
C ALA A 803 26.73 -24.00 -22.87
N ARG A 804 25.66 -23.51 -22.26
CA ARG A 804 25.30 -22.10 -22.15
C ARG A 804 25.20 -21.66 -20.71
N GLY A 805 25.27 -20.34 -20.51
CA GLY A 805 25.08 -19.69 -19.22
C GLY A 805 26.34 -19.06 -18.68
N GLY A 806 26.20 -17.82 -18.21
CA GLY A 806 27.30 -17.04 -17.64
C GLY A 806 27.70 -17.50 -16.24
N ALA A 807 28.82 -16.96 -15.78
CA ALA A 807 29.31 -17.13 -14.43
C ALA A 807 28.35 -16.63 -13.36
N THR A 808 27.52 -15.67 -13.73
CA THR A 808 26.53 -15.02 -12.89
C THR A 808 25.14 -15.68 -12.95
N SER A 809 24.97 -16.77 -13.71
CA SER A 809 23.67 -17.43 -13.84
C SER A 809 23.22 -18.09 -12.53
N HIS A 810 21.91 -18.17 -12.28
CA HIS A 810 21.35 -18.68 -11.03
C HIS A 810 21.85 -20.08 -10.69
N ALA A 811 21.91 -20.99 -11.66
CA ALA A 811 22.41 -22.33 -11.41
C ALA A 811 23.92 -22.34 -11.12
N ALA A 812 24.71 -21.49 -11.80
CA ALA A 812 26.15 -21.35 -11.55
C ALA A 812 26.42 -20.82 -10.13
N VAL A 813 25.74 -19.73 -9.75
CA VAL A 813 25.86 -19.17 -8.40
C VAL A 813 25.36 -20.16 -7.35
N THR A 814 24.28 -20.89 -7.62
CA THR A 814 23.76 -21.87 -6.67
C THR A 814 24.69 -23.07 -6.51
N ALA A 815 25.23 -23.61 -7.60
CA ALA A 815 26.24 -24.65 -7.55
C ALA A 815 27.46 -24.21 -6.72
N CYS A 816 27.93 -22.98 -6.90
CA CYS A 816 29.00 -22.41 -6.10
C CYS A 816 28.62 -22.24 -4.61
N CYS A 817 27.40 -21.75 -4.31
CA CYS A 817 26.88 -21.66 -2.93
C CYS A 817 26.85 -23.03 -2.23
N LEU A 818 26.60 -24.10 -2.99
CA LEU A 818 26.54 -25.47 -2.52
C LEU A 818 27.90 -26.19 -2.54
N GLY A 819 28.98 -25.48 -2.89
CA GLY A 819 30.34 -26.04 -2.92
C GLY A 819 30.58 -27.07 -4.04
N LYS A 820 29.78 -27.04 -5.12
CA LYS A 820 29.89 -27.96 -6.25
C LYS A 820 30.94 -27.48 -7.26
N THR A 821 31.63 -28.39 -7.92
CA THR A 821 32.56 -28.04 -9.02
C THR A 821 31.78 -27.63 -10.26
N CYS A 822 31.98 -26.42 -10.76
CA CYS A 822 31.11 -25.85 -11.78
C CYS A 822 31.89 -25.25 -12.96
N VAL A 823 31.58 -25.73 -14.17
CA VAL A 823 32.08 -25.20 -15.45
C VAL A 823 30.89 -24.87 -16.34
N VAL A 824 30.77 -23.62 -16.77
CA VAL A 824 29.63 -23.16 -17.59
C VAL A 824 30.09 -22.59 -18.92
N ASN A 825 29.16 -22.28 -19.82
CA ASN A 825 29.43 -21.65 -21.12
C ASN A 825 30.43 -22.42 -22.02
N CYS A 826 30.43 -23.75 -21.99
CA CYS A 826 31.27 -24.53 -22.91
C CYS A 826 30.66 -24.52 -24.33
N ARG A 827 31.08 -23.57 -25.18
CA ARG A 827 30.56 -23.42 -26.56
C ARG A 827 30.74 -24.65 -27.44
N ALA A 828 31.75 -25.47 -27.16
CA ALA A 828 32.01 -26.73 -27.87
C ALA A 828 31.10 -27.90 -27.45
N LEU A 829 30.32 -27.73 -26.37
CA LEU A 829 29.43 -28.76 -25.83
C LEU A 829 28.05 -28.70 -26.51
N SER A 830 27.62 -29.83 -27.05
CA SER A 830 26.27 -30.05 -27.55
C SER A 830 25.62 -31.20 -26.79
N VAL A 831 24.58 -30.89 -26.02
CA VAL A 831 23.87 -31.86 -25.16
C VAL A 831 22.63 -32.38 -25.86
N ARG A 832 22.38 -33.69 -25.77
CA ARG A 832 21.13 -34.33 -26.23
C ARG A 832 20.53 -35.18 -25.10
N GLU A 833 19.75 -34.52 -24.25
CA GLU A 833 19.14 -35.09 -23.05
C GLU A 833 18.33 -36.37 -23.33
N GLU A 834 17.44 -36.34 -24.33
CA GLU A 834 16.61 -37.50 -24.71
C GLU A 834 17.42 -38.76 -25.04
N SER A 835 18.64 -38.57 -25.54
CA SER A 835 19.54 -39.68 -25.91
C SER A 835 20.68 -39.91 -24.91
N LYS A 836 20.64 -39.24 -23.74
CA LYS A 836 21.61 -39.33 -22.64
C LYS A 836 23.07 -39.31 -23.10
N ARG A 837 23.39 -38.38 -23.99
CA ARG A 837 24.74 -38.17 -24.55
C ARG A 837 25.03 -36.70 -24.84
N CYS A 838 26.30 -36.33 -24.84
CA CYS A 838 26.78 -35.06 -25.36
C CYS A 838 27.97 -35.24 -26.32
N ILE A 839 28.23 -34.19 -27.09
CA ILE A 839 29.38 -34.08 -27.98
C ILE A 839 30.20 -32.88 -27.53
N ILE A 840 31.50 -33.07 -27.32
CA ILE A 840 32.46 -32.00 -26.97
C ILE A 840 33.60 -32.06 -27.99
N ASN A 841 33.78 -31.02 -28.80
CA ASN A 841 34.76 -30.98 -29.89
C ASN A 841 34.75 -32.23 -30.80
N GLY A 842 33.55 -32.75 -31.10
CA GLY A 842 33.37 -33.92 -31.96
C GLY A 842 33.51 -35.28 -31.28
N LEU A 843 33.87 -35.32 -29.98
CA LEU A 843 33.95 -36.56 -29.19
C LEU A 843 32.64 -36.79 -28.42
N GLU A 844 32.10 -38.01 -28.49
CA GLU A 844 30.87 -38.41 -27.80
C GLU A 844 31.15 -38.88 -26.37
N VAL A 845 30.36 -38.38 -25.42
CA VAL A 845 30.34 -38.80 -24.00
C VAL A 845 28.93 -39.26 -23.66
N ARG A 846 28.81 -40.45 -23.05
CA ARG A 846 27.54 -41.07 -22.65
C ARG A 846 27.37 -41.09 -21.14
N SER A 847 26.13 -41.30 -20.72
CA SER A 847 25.81 -41.47 -19.30
C SER A 847 26.66 -42.57 -18.66
N GLY A 848 27.32 -42.24 -17.55
CA GLY A 848 28.25 -43.13 -16.83
C GLY A 848 29.71 -43.08 -17.27
N ASP A 849 30.04 -42.46 -18.41
CA ASP A 849 31.43 -42.32 -18.85
C ASP A 849 32.25 -41.46 -17.87
N ALA A 850 33.53 -41.81 -17.71
CA ALA A 850 34.45 -41.06 -16.87
C ALA A 850 34.84 -39.72 -17.51
N ILE A 851 34.59 -38.63 -16.80
CA ILE A 851 34.88 -37.26 -17.22
C ILE A 851 35.45 -36.48 -16.03
N ALA A 852 36.39 -35.59 -16.31
CA ALA A 852 36.99 -34.74 -15.31
C ALA A 852 36.78 -33.28 -15.67
N ILE A 853 36.47 -32.44 -14.67
CA ILE A 853 36.27 -31.00 -14.84
C ILE A 853 37.12 -30.23 -13.82
N ASP A 854 37.62 -29.07 -14.23
CA ASP A 854 38.31 -28.12 -13.35
C ASP A 854 37.50 -26.83 -13.25
N GLY A 855 36.86 -26.62 -12.10
CA GLY A 855 36.09 -25.42 -11.78
C GLY A 855 36.90 -24.14 -11.66
N ARG A 856 38.24 -24.18 -11.71
CA ARG A 856 39.12 -23.00 -11.73
C ARG A 856 39.56 -22.64 -13.14
N SER A 857 40.13 -23.59 -13.88
CA SER A 857 40.62 -23.33 -15.25
C SER A 857 39.53 -23.44 -16.33
N GLY A 858 38.36 -23.97 -15.97
CA GLY A 858 37.27 -24.28 -16.90
C GLY A 858 37.56 -25.48 -17.82
N GLY A 859 38.64 -26.23 -17.57
CA GLY A 859 39.04 -27.37 -18.38
C GLY A 859 38.11 -28.58 -18.23
N ILE A 860 37.84 -29.27 -19.34
CA ILE A 860 37.04 -30.50 -19.39
C ILE A 860 37.90 -31.57 -20.03
N TYR A 861 38.08 -32.70 -19.36
CA TYR A 861 39.05 -33.72 -19.73
C TYR A 861 38.40 -35.11 -19.80
N ARG A 862 38.93 -35.95 -20.69
CA ARG A 862 38.44 -37.33 -20.86
C ARG A 862 39.13 -38.28 -19.87
N GLY A 863 38.36 -38.99 -19.06
CA GLY A 863 38.88 -39.95 -18.07
C GLY A 863 39.04 -39.35 -16.67
N ASN A 864 39.80 -40.03 -15.83
CA ASN A 864 40.09 -39.64 -14.45
C ASN A 864 41.58 -39.38 -14.26
N PHE A 865 41.92 -38.40 -13.43
CA PHE A 865 43.30 -37.94 -13.21
C PHE A 865 43.66 -37.87 -11.73
N THR A 866 44.95 -37.90 -11.39
CA THR A 866 45.38 -37.73 -10.00
C THR A 866 45.05 -36.33 -9.51
N ILE A 867 44.38 -36.20 -8.36
CA ILE A 867 44.03 -34.91 -7.72
C ILE A 867 44.92 -34.71 -6.48
N ALA A 868 45.41 -33.49 -6.29
CA ALA A 868 46.10 -33.04 -5.08
C ALA A 868 45.42 -31.78 -4.52
N MET A 869 45.67 -31.44 -3.25
CA MET A 869 45.25 -30.14 -2.71
C MET A 869 46.28 -29.06 -3.10
N SER A 870 45.81 -27.88 -3.49
CA SER A 870 46.70 -26.74 -3.71
C SER A 870 47.46 -26.40 -2.42
N ALA A 871 48.79 -26.31 -2.47
CA ALA A 871 49.59 -25.90 -1.32
C ALA A 871 49.35 -24.41 -0.99
N ILE A 872 49.17 -24.11 0.30
CA ILE A 872 49.13 -22.73 0.81
C ILE A 872 50.52 -22.12 0.54
N LEU A 873 50.61 -21.19 -0.42
CA LEU A 873 51.73 -20.25 -0.47
C LEU A 873 51.52 -19.25 0.67
N THR A 874 51.97 -19.59 1.87
CA THR A 874 52.17 -18.61 2.94
C THR A 874 53.18 -17.57 2.44
N PRO A 875 52.85 -16.27 2.39
CA PRO A 875 53.86 -15.25 2.20
C PRO A 875 54.75 -15.24 3.45
N CYS A 876 56.07 -15.32 3.28
CA CYS A 876 57.03 -14.97 4.32
C CYS A 876 56.98 -13.48 4.65
#